data_AF-A0A2E4J5D8-F1
#
_entry.id   AF-A0A2E4J5D8-F1
#
_cell.length_a   1.000
_cell.length_b   1.000
_cell.length_c   1.000
_cell.angle_alpha   90.00
_cell.angle_beta   90.00
_cell.angle_gamma   90.00
#
_symmetry.space_group_name_H-M   'P 1'
#
loop_
_entity.id
_entity.type
_entity.pdbx_description
1 polymer ?
#
loop_
_entity_poly.entity_id
_entity_poly.type
_entity_poly.pdbx_seq_one_letter_code
_entity_poly.pdbx_strand_id
1 'polypeptide(L)'
;MVNEIPLIALRPVAPSLRRRAPGDRSLYAAPTDHVLTPEISQIFAFRQLTPGLLFFSSVLAFLCFGIASTLVPPEAGIGFGGHTIPPGAECVRVTRHADYASAEIAIGSPVAIISVLLRMDTVVEPNANTSNLHVFSSRVAESDTVACDGSICEDVMLLQVDGPRSEQRRAVASFVYSALFNEEYVGAVAYEVGLRGELRLAYGHDHYLTATHFCWAPSALSDGDLTGGVSADAASGVLMTNASDMSESRLFARSPAGKAQAAGKCSNSSLGWLGEVHLFPGAAADESTWLGLGSDRAYETSPSGLDDRREVVEVGTNCASSDAEYARAYSLYRVDCLSWETPCETTPSVPFRRVADAQLRIHVASNGDARVWATSDPRLRTLPKLEDATEAFWLSVVKLFAMTLAAAVVWIRAAKSTASHDRLFMHCARLAHCDDIRDSETVSEAAVWEDALIGLVAIAARVAVAVWRVDTLQHDGQARAAIFQLVAGGMSLLQWFVRYFVLQRQCESPLTKLGGSTAIVDASTAVMLAFSEPPLLVSSLGRFDPTARLLTALLLTIVVVQRCAFAAACCGLLWAVAIHDGYKPSNVRWRVKGLFGVPPPDGREPRFGAAFVPILLAAAICWVAQAGAVGVLLADVFATPLAFSASREIAGEWTSLSLAFFLAVTAAACPQMMRSARKIAEASVKETKESKT
;
A
#
# COMPACT_ATOMS: atom_id res chain seq x y z
N MET A 1 27.33 1.64 47.52
CA MET A 1 28.67 1.71 46.90
C MET A 1 28.64 2.82 45.87
N VAL A 2 28.95 4.02 46.34
CA VAL A 2 29.08 5.24 45.56
C VAL A 2 30.58 5.41 45.36
N ASN A 3 31.06 5.32 44.12
CA ASN A 3 32.45 5.61 43.80
C ASN A 3 32.53 6.94 43.09
N GLU A 4 33.22 7.86 43.77
CA GLU A 4 33.59 9.19 43.37
C GLU A 4 34.55 9.16 42.17
N ILE A 5 34.34 10.07 41.22
CA ILE A 5 35.28 10.38 40.14
C ILE A 5 35.78 11.81 40.39
N PRO A 6 37.09 12.07 40.32
CA PRO A 6 37.69 13.32 40.80
C PRO A 6 37.41 14.51 39.87
N LEU A 7 37.07 15.65 40.48
CA LEU A 7 37.06 16.97 39.84
C LEU A 7 38.47 17.36 39.42
N ILE A 8 38.71 17.44 38.10
CA ILE A 8 39.86 18.12 37.53
C ILE A 8 39.50 19.61 37.40
N ALA A 9 40.14 20.43 38.23
CA ALA A 9 40.04 21.88 38.19
C ALA A 9 40.70 22.43 36.91
N LEU A 10 39.89 22.94 35.97
CA LEU A 10 40.37 23.72 34.83
C LEU A 10 40.72 25.14 35.30
N ARG A 11 41.97 25.53 35.08
CA ARG A 11 42.47 26.91 35.27
C ARG A 11 41.68 27.89 34.39
N PRO A 12 41.33 29.09 34.89
CA PRO A 12 40.83 30.16 34.02
C PRO A 12 41.99 30.68 33.16
N VAL A 13 41.88 30.47 31.84
CA VAL A 13 42.74 31.14 30.85
C VAL A 13 42.25 32.58 30.74
N ALA A 14 43.11 33.53 31.13
CA ALA A 14 42.84 34.95 31.02
C ALA A 14 42.59 35.36 29.56
N PRO A 15 41.59 36.22 29.27
CA PRO A 15 41.41 36.76 27.94
C PRO A 15 42.57 37.69 27.60
N SER A 16 43.34 37.33 26.57
CA SER A 16 44.34 38.20 25.98
C SER A 16 43.65 39.37 25.27
N LEU A 17 43.65 40.53 25.93
CA LEU A 17 43.25 41.82 25.36
C LEU A 17 44.22 42.22 24.25
N ARG A 18 43.96 41.75 23.03
CA ARG A 18 44.60 42.29 21.82
C ARG A 18 43.86 43.58 21.44
N ARG A 19 44.43 44.74 21.83
CA ARG A 19 44.05 46.06 21.30
C ARG A 19 44.09 46.01 19.77
N ARG A 20 42.94 46.12 19.11
CA ARG A 20 42.85 46.47 17.69
C ARG A 20 43.01 47.98 17.55
N ALA A 21 43.91 48.37 16.65
CA ALA A 21 44.01 49.73 16.16
C ALA A 21 42.69 50.15 15.47
N PRO A 22 42.25 51.41 15.60
CA PRO A 22 41.13 51.93 14.83
C PRO A 22 41.58 52.08 13.37
N GLY A 23 41.17 51.14 12.52
CA GLY A 23 41.26 51.27 11.08
C GLY A 23 40.05 52.06 10.57
N ASP A 24 40.32 53.11 9.82
CA ASP A 24 39.37 54.05 9.23
C ASP A 24 38.10 53.39 8.68
N ARG A 25 36.98 53.59 9.36
CA ARG A 25 35.65 53.51 8.73
C ARG A 25 35.39 54.87 8.10
N SER A 26 35.77 55.02 6.83
CA SER A 26 35.19 56.06 5.99
C SER A 26 33.68 55.79 5.87
N LEU A 27 32.90 56.65 6.52
CA LEU A 27 31.47 56.77 6.29
C LEU A 27 31.28 57.21 4.84
N TYR A 28 30.89 56.28 3.98
CA TYR A 28 30.24 56.63 2.73
C TYR A 28 28.90 57.27 3.08
N ALA A 29 28.82 58.59 2.91
CA ALA A 29 27.56 59.31 2.88
C ALA A 29 26.66 58.68 1.81
N ALA A 30 25.45 58.30 2.21
CA ALA A 30 24.44 57.81 1.29
C ALA A 30 24.09 58.93 0.28
N PRO A 31 24.22 58.70 -1.03
CA PRO A 31 23.61 59.59 -2.00
C PRO A 31 22.09 59.36 -1.94
N THR A 32 21.41 60.41 -1.50
CA THR A 32 19.96 60.59 -1.60
C THR A 32 19.51 60.52 -3.06
N ASP A 33 18.40 59.81 -3.28
CA ASP A 33 17.52 59.87 -4.44
C ASP A 33 18.11 59.47 -5.81
N HIS A 34 18.56 58.22 -5.92
CA HIS A 34 18.52 57.56 -7.22
C HIS A 34 17.07 57.18 -7.56
N VAL A 35 16.50 57.89 -8.53
CA VAL A 35 15.28 57.48 -9.25
C VAL A 35 15.47 56.03 -9.70
N LEU A 36 14.77 55.10 -9.02
CA LEU A 36 14.68 53.70 -9.43
C LEU A 36 14.12 53.67 -10.85
N THR A 37 14.98 53.41 -11.82
CA THR A 37 14.53 53.13 -13.19
C THR A 37 13.58 51.94 -13.15
N PRO A 38 12.53 51.91 -14.00
CA PRO A 38 11.49 50.88 -13.95
C PRO A 38 12.04 49.44 -14.01
N GLU A 39 13.16 49.22 -14.68
CA GLU A 39 13.87 47.93 -14.72
C GLU A 39 14.34 47.44 -13.33
N ILE A 40 14.84 48.33 -12.47
CA ILE A 40 15.33 47.94 -11.14
C ILE A 40 14.16 47.56 -10.23
N SER A 41 13.01 48.25 -10.35
CA SER A 41 11.80 47.94 -9.57
C SER A 41 11.24 46.55 -9.88
N GLN A 42 11.27 46.14 -11.16
CA GLN A 42 10.81 44.82 -11.60
C GLN A 42 11.71 43.69 -11.07
N ILE A 43 13.03 43.92 -11.02
CA ILE A 43 14.00 42.94 -10.53
C ILE A 43 13.86 42.72 -9.01
N PHE A 44 13.58 43.77 -8.24
CA PHE A 44 13.31 43.65 -6.79
C PHE A 44 12.04 42.86 -6.51
N ALA A 45 10.96 43.10 -7.28
CA ALA A 45 9.72 42.36 -7.15
C ALA A 45 9.91 40.87 -7.45
N PHE A 46 10.71 40.54 -8.48
CA PHE A 46 11.02 39.16 -8.83
C PHE A 46 11.69 38.39 -7.68
N ARG A 47 12.73 38.97 -7.04
CA ARG A 47 13.48 38.32 -5.95
C ARG A 47 12.62 37.97 -4.74
N GLN A 48 11.64 38.81 -4.41
CA GLN A 48 10.75 38.58 -3.27
C GLN A 48 9.65 37.56 -3.60
N LEU A 49 9.21 37.51 -4.85
CA LEU A 49 8.09 36.66 -5.28
C LEU A 49 8.52 35.21 -5.56
N THR A 50 9.72 34.98 -6.10
CA THR A 50 10.20 33.65 -6.49
C THR A 50 10.09 32.55 -5.43
N PRO A 51 10.56 32.72 -4.17
CA PRO A 51 10.42 31.67 -3.15
C PRO A 51 8.95 31.36 -2.85
N GLY A 52 8.08 32.37 -2.84
CA GLY A 52 6.64 32.20 -2.66
C GLY A 52 6.00 31.42 -3.81
N LEU A 53 6.39 31.72 -5.07
CA LEU A 53 5.92 30.99 -6.24
C LEU A 53 6.34 29.52 -6.23
N LEU A 54 7.58 29.21 -5.84
CA LEU A 54 8.06 27.83 -5.81
C LEU A 54 7.53 27.04 -4.60
N PHE A 55 7.29 27.70 -3.47
CA PHE A 55 6.52 27.12 -2.38
C PHE A 55 5.11 26.76 -2.85
N PHE A 56 4.41 27.72 -3.46
CA PHE A 56 3.05 27.54 -3.96
C PHE A 56 2.99 26.48 -5.05
N SER A 57 3.93 26.44 -5.98
CA SER A 57 3.97 25.43 -7.04
C SER A 57 4.20 24.02 -6.49
N SER A 58 4.99 23.86 -5.42
CA SER A 58 5.17 22.57 -4.76
C SER A 58 3.89 22.09 -4.09
N VAL A 59 3.19 22.96 -3.35
CA VAL A 59 1.89 22.64 -2.74
C VAL A 59 0.83 22.36 -3.80
N LEU A 60 0.79 23.18 -4.86
CA LEU A 60 -0.13 23.02 -5.98
C LEU A 60 0.15 21.73 -6.73
N ALA A 61 1.42 21.35 -6.97
CA ALA A 61 1.76 20.08 -7.59
C ALA A 61 1.30 18.90 -6.73
N PHE A 62 1.54 18.92 -5.42
CA PHE A 62 1.01 17.90 -4.50
C PHE A 62 -0.52 17.77 -4.61
N LEU A 63 -1.25 18.90 -4.56
CA LEU A 63 -2.71 18.91 -4.67
C LEU A 63 -3.20 18.46 -6.04
N CYS A 64 -2.70 19.03 -7.14
CA CYS A 64 -3.15 18.72 -8.49
C CYS A 64 -2.89 17.25 -8.85
N PHE A 65 -1.70 16.72 -8.55
CA PHE A 65 -1.40 15.31 -8.84
C PHE A 65 -2.19 14.36 -7.95
N GLY A 66 -2.37 14.69 -6.66
CA GLY A 66 -3.21 13.90 -5.76
C GLY A 66 -4.68 13.90 -6.17
N ILE A 67 -5.27 15.08 -6.42
CA ILE A 67 -6.65 15.22 -6.89
C ILE A 67 -6.85 14.51 -8.23
N ALA A 68 -5.97 14.73 -9.21
CA ALA A 68 -6.03 14.04 -10.50
C ALA A 68 -5.97 12.52 -10.33
N SER A 69 -5.18 12.03 -9.36
CA SER A 69 -5.10 10.60 -9.06
C SER A 69 -6.38 10.07 -8.41
N THR A 70 -7.05 10.85 -7.56
CA THR A 70 -8.38 10.48 -7.00
C THR A 70 -9.50 10.52 -8.04
N LEU A 71 -9.41 11.41 -9.04
CA LEU A 71 -10.38 11.53 -10.14
C LEU A 71 -10.24 10.45 -11.21
N VAL A 72 -9.03 9.90 -11.36
CA VAL A 72 -8.76 8.74 -12.23
C VAL A 72 -8.25 7.63 -11.34
N PRO A 73 -9.13 6.99 -10.55
CA PRO A 73 -8.69 6.07 -9.54
C PRO A 73 -8.29 4.72 -10.18
N PRO A 74 -7.47 3.92 -9.49
CA PRO A 74 -7.14 2.58 -9.94
C PRO A 74 -8.40 1.74 -10.12
N GLU A 75 -8.41 0.97 -11.20
CA GLU A 75 -9.58 0.20 -11.59
C GLU A 75 -9.60 -1.15 -10.87
N ALA A 76 -10.73 -1.50 -10.24
CA ALA A 76 -10.97 -2.87 -9.81
C ALA A 76 -10.91 -3.81 -11.03
N GLY A 77 -10.39 -5.03 -10.81
CA GLY A 77 -10.29 -6.03 -11.87
C GLY A 77 -11.67 -6.35 -12.44
N ILE A 78 -11.89 -6.01 -13.71
CA ILE A 78 -13.15 -6.25 -14.45
C ILE A 78 -13.22 -7.60 -15.13
N GLY A 79 -12.20 -8.42 -14.96
CA GLY A 79 -12.07 -9.64 -15.72
C GLY A 79 -11.59 -10.80 -14.88
N PHE A 80 -12.00 -11.98 -15.35
CA PHE A 80 -11.42 -13.26 -15.03
C PHE A 80 -10.37 -13.57 -16.11
N GLY A 81 -9.09 -13.49 -15.77
CA GLY A 81 -8.01 -13.64 -16.76
C GLY A 81 -8.16 -12.65 -17.93
N GLY A 82 -8.44 -13.17 -19.13
CA GLY A 82 -8.71 -12.37 -20.34
C GLY A 82 -10.20 -12.13 -20.65
N HIS A 83 -11.12 -12.68 -19.86
CA HIS A 83 -12.56 -12.55 -20.05
C HIS A 83 -13.12 -11.42 -19.21
N THR A 84 -13.92 -10.54 -19.80
CA THR A 84 -14.63 -9.48 -19.08
C THR A 84 -15.87 -10.04 -18.39
N ILE A 85 -16.11 -9.60 -17.15
CA ILE A 85 -17.36 -9.87 -16.45
C ILE A 85 -18.49 -9.16 -17.21
N PRO A 86 -19.61 -9.83 -17.51
CA PRO A 86 -20.67 -9.25 -18.32
C PRO A 86 -21.27 -8.00 -17.67
N PRO A 87 -21.66 -6.99 -18.48
CA PRO A 87 -22.40 -5.84 -17.97
C PRO A 87 -23.76 -6.32 -17.45
N GLY A 88 -24.13 -5.92 -16.24
CA GLY A 88 -25.32 -6.41 -15.53
C GLY A 88 -25.07 -7.55 -14.55
N ALA A 89 -23.80 -7.96 -14.36
CA ALA A 89 -23.46 -8.85 -13.26
C ALA A 89 -23.61 -8.14 -11.91
N GLU A 90 -24.25 -8.81 -10.97
CA GLU A 90 -24.35 -8.36 -9.59
C GLU A 90 -23.09 -8.77 -8.84
N CYS A 91 -22.47 -7.82 -8.14
CA CYS A 91 -21.21 -8.04 -7.44
C CYS A 91 -21.30 -7.64 -5.97
N VAL A 92 -20.64 -8.44 -5.15
CA VAL A 92 -20.32 -8.15 -3.74
C VAL A 92 -18.80 -8.13 -3.57
N ARG A 93 -18.34 -7.37 -2.57
CA ARG A 93 -16.93 -7.32 -2.23
C ARG A 93 -16.54 -8.56 -1.45
N VAL A 94 -15.33 -9.06 -1.70
CA VAL A 94 -14.83 -10.25 -1.05
C VAL A 94 -13.46 -10.05 -0.42
N THR A 95 -13.23 -10.83 0.62
CA THR A 95 -11.92 -11.04 1.21
C THR A 95 -11.49 -12.47 0.94
N ARG A 96 -10.29 -12.61 0.37
CA ARG A 96 -9.69 -13.91 0.05
C ARG A 96 -8.83 -14.35 1.24
N HIS A 97 -9.01 -15.59 1.67
CA HIS A 97 -8.16 -16.29 2.64
C HIS A 97 -7.51 -17.49 1.94
N ALA A 98 -6.58 -18.17 2.61
CA ALA A 98 -5.97 -19.38 2.05
C ALA A 98 -7.01 -20.49 1.83
N ASP A 99 -7.86 -20.74 2.81
CA ASP A 99 -8.72 -21.93 2.81
C ASP A 99 -10.16 -21.63 2.38
N TYR A 100 -10.58 -20.35 2.43
CA TYR A 100 -11.91 -19.91 2.02
C TYR A 100 -11.93 -18.49 1.46
N ALA A 101 -13.09 -18.07 0.96
CA ALA A 101 -13.37 -16.67 0.62
C ALA A 101 -14.61 -16.22 1.38
N SER A 102 -14.59 -14.97 1.85
CA SER A 102 -15.74 -14.35 2.52
C SER A 102 -16.26 -13.18 1.70
N ALA A 103 -17.57 -13.02 1.61
CA ALA A 103 -18.21 -11.84 1.06
C ALA A 103 -18.67 -10.90 2.17
N GLU A 104 -18.56 -9.61 1.93
CA GLU A 104 -19.12 -8.60 2.82
C GLU A 104 -20.41 -8.06 2.23
N ILE A 105 -21.50 -8.38 2.91
CA ILE A 105 -22.85 -8.03 2.52
C ILE A 105 -23.34 -6.90 3.42
N ALA A 106 -23.66 -5.77 2.80
CA ALA A 106 -24.26 -4.63 3.48
C ALA A 106 -25.79 -4.73 3.33
N ILE A 107 -26.48 -5.06 4.41
CA ILE A 107 -27.92 -5.35 4.43
C ILE A 107 -28.63 -4.57 5.54
N GLY A 108 -29.85 -4.15 5.29
CA GLY A 108 -30.75 -3.49 6.22
C GLY A 108 -30.75 -1.98 6.22
N SER A 109 -31.67 -1.41 7.01
CA SER A 109 -31.79 0.02 7.29
C SER A 109 -32.00 0.24 8.80
N PRO A 110 -31.01 0.74 9.56
CA PRO A 110 -29.67 1.17 9.10
C PRO A 110 -28.84 0.01 8.54
N VAL A 111 -27.93 0.33 7.62
CA VAL A 111 -27.09 -0.68 6.94
C VAL A 111 -26.15 -1.35 7.93
N ALA A 112 -26.21 -2.68 7.99
CA ALA A 112 -25.28 -3.53 8.73
C ALA A 112 -24.40 -4.32 7.77
N ILE A 113 -23.07 -4.26 7.95
CA ILE A 113 -22.14 -5.12 7.23
C ILE A 113 -22.05 -6.48 7.93
N ILE A 114 -22.26 -7.53 7.15
CA ILE A 114 -22.22 -8.93 7.58
C ILE A 114 -21.21 -9.66 6.70
N SER A 115 -20.25 -10.33 7.32
CA SER A 115 -19.31 -11.20 6.62
C SER A 115 -19.91 -12.59 6.49
N VAL A 116 -20.04 -13.08 5.26
CA VAL A 116 -20.62 -14.39 4.93
C VAL A 116 -19.59 -15.28 4.23
N LEU A 117 -19.66 -16.59 4.46
CA LEU A 117 -18.80 -17.57 3.81
C LEU A 117 -19.27 -17.81 2.36
N LEU A 118 -18.37 -17.75 1.38
CA LEU A 118 -18.68 -18.18 0.02
C LEU A 118 -18.64 -19.71 -0.07
N ARG A 119 -19.81 -20.34 -0.12
CA ARG A 119 -19.98 -21.79 -0.28
C ARG A 119 -19.96 -22.14 -1.76
N MET A 120 -18.76 -22.34 -2.31
CA MET A 120 -18.54 -22.73 -3.71
C MET A 120 -18.77 -24.22 -3.97
N ASP A 121 -18.95 -25.01 -2.91
CA ASP A 121 -19.34 -26.41 -2.97
C ASP A 121 -20.84 -26.61 -3.16
N THR A 122 -21.69 -25.74 -2.60
CA THR A 122 -23.15 -25.94 -2.64
C THR A 122 -23.83 -25.10 -3.70
N VAL A 123 -24.72 -25.73 -4.45
CA VAL A 123 -25.60 -25.07 -5.43
C VAL A 123 -27.05 -25.19 -4.98
N VAL A 124 -27.78 -24.08 -5.04
CA VAL A 124 -29.19 -24.00 -4.63
C VAL A 124 -30.03 -23.48 -5.78
N GLU A 125 -31.23 -24.05 -5.96
CA GLU A 125 -32.24 -23.48 -6.84
C GLU A 125 -33.00 -22.40 -6.07
N PRO A 126 -32.95 -21.12 -6.49
CA PRO A 126 -33.73 -20.08 -5.83
C PRO A 126 -35.22 -20.35 -6.03
N ASN A 127 -35.95 -20.59 -4.95
CA ASN A 127 -37.40 -20.79 -4.99
C ASN A 127 -38.07 -20.09 -3.81
N ALA A 128 -39.40 -20.25 -3.67
CA ALA A 128 -40.17 -19.60 -2.60
C ALA A 128 -39.78 -20.03 -1.17
N ASN A 129 -38.96 -21.08 -1.02
CA ASN A 129 -38.51 -21.68 0.25
C ASN A 129 -36.97 -21.73 0.39
N THR A 130 -36.20 -21.40 -0.66
CA THR A 130 -34.73 -21.44 -0.67
C THR A 130 -34.13 -20.18 -1.29
N SER A 131 -33.14 -19.60 -0.61
CA SER A 131 -32.30 -18.51 -1.14
C SER A 131 -30.84 -18.96 -1.21
N ASN A 132 -30.08 -18.34 -2.12
CA ASN A 132 -28.62 -18.48 -2.18
C ASN A 132 -27.92 -17.83 -0.98
N LEU A 133 -28.55 -16.84 -0.34
CA LEU A 133 -28.04 -16.17 0.85
C LEU A 133 -28.70 -16.77 2.10
N HIS A 134 -27.88 -17.26 3.03
CA HIS A 134 -28.28 -17.75 4.33
C HIS A 134 -27.62 -16.87 5.41
N VAL A 135 -28.40 -16.24 6.28
CA VAL A 135 -27.88 -15.28 7.28
C VAL A 135 -28.32 -15.68 8.68
N PHE A 136 -27.37 -15.70 9.61
CA PHE A 136 -27.62 -16.05 11.00
C PHE A 136 -27.14 -14.99 11.99
N SER A 137 -27.12 -13.74 11.52
CA SER A 137 -26.78 -12.57 12.32
C SER A 137 -28.02 -11.94 12.95
N SER A 138 -28.01 -11.71 14.26
CA SER A 138 -29.08 -10.95 14.94
C SER A 138 -29.18 -9.51 14.44
N ARG A 139 -28.11 -8.95 13.86
CA ARG A 139 -28.10 -7.58 13.33
C ARG A 139 -29.10 -7.35 12.20
N VAL A 140 -29.46 -8.40 11.46
CA VAL A 140 -30.47 -8.27 10.39
C VAL A 140 -31.86 -8.06 10.97
N ALA A 141 -32.16 -8.66 12.12
CA ALA A 141 -33.43 -8.48 12.81
C ALA A 141 -33.60 -7.06 13.40
N GLU A 142 -32.53 -6.27 13.44
CA GLU A 142 -32.56 -4.85 13.86
C GLU A 142 -32.90 -3.89 12.70
N SER A 143 -33.02 -4.41 11.48
CA SER A 143 -33.36 -3.61 10.29
C SER A 143 -34.84 -3.22 10.28
N ASP A 144 -35.13 -1.95 9.99
CA ASP A 144 -36.51 -1.45 9.85
C ASP A 144 -37.17 -1.91 8.52
N THR A 145 -36.36 -2.37 7.56
CA THR A 145 -36.83 -2.75 6.21
C THR A 145 -36.94 -4.26 6.00
N VAL A 146 -36.60 -5.07 7.01
CA VAL A 146 -36.71 -6.52 6.91
C VAL A 146 -38.17 -6.96 6.94
N ALA A 147 -38.54 -7.83 6.01
CA ALA A 147 -39.86 -8.47 5.95
C ALA A 147 -39.67 -9.97 5.76
N CYS A 148 -40.26 -10.79 6.64
CA CYS A 148 -40.12 -12.24 6.57
C CYS A 148 -41.44 -12.96 6.34
N ASP A 149 -41.42 -13.96 5.47
CA ASP A 149 -42.46 -14.97 5.30
C ASP A 149 -41.87 -16.35 5.60
N GLY A 150 -42.22 -16.90 6.76
CA GLY A 150 -41.59 -18.12 7.28
C GLY A 150 -40.10 -17.93 7.58
N SER A 151 -39.25 -18.76 6.95
CA SER A 151 -37.78 -18.70 7.11
C SER A 151 -37.09 -17.81 6.08
N ILE A 152 -37.82 -17.29 5.08
CA ILE A 152 -37.27 -16.37 4.10
C ILE A 152 -37.61 -14.95 4.49
N CYS A 153 -36.60 -14.12 4.45
CA CYS A 153 -36.70 -12.70 4.67
C CYS A 153 -36.21 -11.95 3.43
N GLU A 154 -36.81 -10.80 3.18
CA GLU A 154 -36.34 -9.83 2.21
C GLU A 154 -35.91 -8.58 2.96
N ASP A 155 -34.81 -7.98 2.51
CA ASP A 155 -34.35 -6.69 3.04
C ASP A 155 -33.60 -5.92 1.96
N VAL A 156 -33.37 -4.63 2.21
CA VAL A 156 -32.57 -3.76 1.36
C VAL A 156 -31.10 -4.13 1.53
N MET A 157 -30.43 -4.43 0.42
CA MET A 157 -29.00 -4.73 0.35
C MET A 157 -28.29 -3.71 -0.56
N LEU A 158 -27.01 -3.44 -0.30
CA LEU A 158 -26.15 -2.68 -1.22
C LEU A 158 -25.38 -3.65 -2.12
N LEU A 159 -25.63 -3.55 -3.43
CA LEU A 159 -25.03 -4.37 -4.47
C LEU A 159 -24.43 -3.50 -5.58
N GLN A 160 -23.41 -4.03 -6.25
CA GLN A 160 -22.87 -3.46 -7.48
C GLN A 160 -23.51 -4.17 -8.68
N VAL A 161 -24.56 -3.59 -9.26
CA VAL A 161 -25.43 -4.28 -10.24
C VAL A 161 -24.90 -4.27 -11.68
N ASP A 162 -23.91 -3.45 -11.98
CA ASP A 162 -23.34 -3.31 -13.34
C ASP A 162 -21.86 -3.75 -13.37
N GLY A 163 -21.52 -4.80 -12.60
CA GLY A 163 -20.17 -5.33 -12.47
C GLY A 163 -19.33 -4.66 -11.36
N PRO A 164 -18.07 -5.06 -11.18
CA PRO A 164 -17.25 -4.70 -10.01
C PRO A 164 -16.82 -3.22 -9.97
N ARG A 165 -16.93 -2.50 -11.09
CA ARG A 165 -16.66 -1.05 -11.16
C ARG A 165 -17.90 -0.20 -10.90
N SER A 166 -19.07 -0.80 -10.89
CA SER A 166 -20.31 -0.06 -10.74
C SER A 166 -20.44 0.53 -9.34
N GLU A 167 -21.21 1.61 -9.25
CA GLU A 167 -21.58 2.21 -7.98
C GLU A 167 -22.41 1.23 -7.15
N GLN A 168 -22.28 1.29 -5.82
CA GLN A 168 -23.17 0.55 -4.95
C GLN A 168 -24.58 1.14 -5.05
N ARG A 169 -25.54 0.29 -5.40
CA ARG A 169 -26.96 0.63 -5.47
C ARG A 169 -27.74 -0.20 -4.46
N ARG A 170 -28.85 0.36 -4.00
CA ARG A 170 -29.81 -0.37 -3.18
C ARG A 170 -30.59 -1.34 -4.06
N ALA A 171 -30.60 -2.60 -3.66
CA ALA A 171 -31.38 -3.68 -4.24
C ALA A 171 -32.17 -4.37 -3.12
N VAL A 172 -33.22 -5.11 -3.46
CA VAL A 172 -33.90 -5.98 -2.50
C VAL A 172 -33.31 -7.38 -2.66
N ALA A 173 -32.83 -7.97 -1.58
CA ALA A 173 -32.27 -9.31 -1.57
C ALA A 173 -33.09 -10.20 -0.64
N SER A 174 -33.40 -11.42 -1.11
CA SER A 174 -34.01 -12.45 -0.29
C SER A 174 -32.92 -13.32 0.36
N PHE A 175 -33.13 -13.72 1.61
CA PHE A 175 -32.22 -14.58 2.36
C PHE A 175 -32.99 -15.50 3.30
N VAL A 176 -32.42 -16.66 3.57
CA VAL A 176 -32.91 -17.54 4.63
C VAL A 176 -32.34 -17.05 5.96
N TYR A 177 -33.18 -16.83 6.96
CA TYR A 177 -32.75 -16.47 8.31
C TYR A 177 -32.74 -17.69 9.23
N SER A 178 -31.64 -17.87 9.97
CA SER A 178 -31.59 -18.81 11.08
C SER A 178 -31.04 -18.15 12.35
N ALA A 179 -31.45 -18.63 13.52
CA ALA A 179 -30.91 -18.12 14.77
C ALA A 179 -29.46 -18.63 14.95
N LEU A 180 -28.55 -17.74 15.38
CA LEU A 180 -27.13 -18.09 15.63
C LEU A 180 -26.95 -19.34 16.50
N PHE A 181 -27.80 -19.50 17.53
CA PHE A 181 -27.77 -20.65 18.43
C PHE A 181 -28.01 -21.99 17.70
N ASN A 182 -28.83 -21.99 16.64
CA ASN A 182 -29.07 -23.20 15.86
C ASN A 182 -27.83 -23.57 15.04
N GLU A 183 -27.13 -22.57 14.48
CA GLU A 183 -25.91 -22.80 13.70
C GLU A 183 -24.74 -23.27 14.59
N GLU A 184 -24.66 -22.76 15.82
CA GLU A 184 -23.72 -23.25 16.83
C GLU A 184 -23.99 -24.72 17.19
N TYR A 185 -25.27 -25.09 17.36
CA TYR A 185 -25.65 -26.46 17.67
C TYR A 185 -25.42 -27.43 16.50
N VAL A 186 -25.64 -26.98 15.26
CA VAL A 186 -25.45 -27.78 14.05
C VAL A 186 -23.97 -27.88 13.66
N GLY A 187 -23.10 -27.00 14.16
CA GLY A 187 -21.69 -26.95 13.77
C GLY A 187 -21.53 -26.41 12.34
N ALA A 188 -22.22 -25.32 12.01
CA ALA A 188 -22.09 -24.73 10.69
C ALA A 188 -20.67 -24.18 10.48
N VAL A 189 -20.02 -24.56 9.39
CA VAL A 189 -18.62 -24.17 9.14
C VAL A 189 -18.42 -22.66 9.14
N ALA A 190 -19.38 -21.90 8.59
CA ALA A 190 -19.34 -20.45 8.63
C ALA A 190 -19.29 -19.89 10.06
N TYR A 191 -19.97 -20.52 11.03
CA TYR A 191 -19.90 -20.14 12.44
C TYR A 191 -18.53 -20.45 13.04
N GLU A 192 -17.96 -21.63 12.75
CA GLU A 192 -16.64 -22.06 13.24
C GLU A 192 -15.52 -21.10 12.82
N VAL A 193 -15.58 -20.60 11.58
CA VAL A 193 -14.64 -19.58 11.08
C VAL A 193 -14.98 -18.15 11.50
N GLY A 194 -16.00 -17.95 12.33
CA GLY A 194 -16.40 -16.66 12.90
C GLY A 194 -17.22 -15.74 11.98
N LEU A 195 -17.76 -16.29 10.88
CA LEU A 195 -18.64 -15.60 9.94
C LEU A 195 -20.10 -15.68 10.39
N ARG A 196 -20.99 -14.93 9.73
CA ARG A 196 -22.38 -14.68 10.16
C ARG A 196 -23.43 -15.04 9.12
N GLY A 197 -23.03 -15.81 8.11
CA GLY A 197 -23.89 -16.28 7.03
C GLY A 197 -23.11 -17.08 6.00
N GLU A 198 -23.81 -17.57 5.00
CA GLU A 198 -23.29 -18.29 3.84
C GLU A 198 -23.91 -17.71 2.57
N LEU A 199 -23.10 -17.59 1.51
CA LEU A 199 -23.55 -17.29 0.16
C LEU A 199 -23.20 -18.48 -0.73
N ARG A 200 -24.24 -19.13 -1.26
CA ARG A 200 -24.16 -20.35 -2.07
C ARG A 200 -24.27 -20.03 -3.55
N LEU A 201 -23.83 -20.96 -4.40
CA LEU A 201 -24.00 -20.82 -5.85
C LEU A 201 -25.49 -21.03 -6.21
N ALA A 202 -25.91 -20.43 -7.33
CA ALA A 202 -27.26 -20.57 -7.87
C ALA A 202 -27.23 -21.28 -9.23
N TYR A 203 -28.22 -22.14 -9.50
CA TYR A 203 -28.41 -22.73 -10.83
C TYR A 203 -28.73 -21.66 -11.88
N GLY A 204 -28.34 -21.91 -13.13
CA GLY A 204 -28.58 -21.01 -14.26
C GLY A 204 -27.73 -19.73 -14.24
N HIS A 205 -26.64 -19.69 -13.49
CA HIS A 205 -25.79 -18.52 -13.31
C HIS A 205 -24.31 -18.80 -13.59
N ASP A 206 -23.63 -17.77 -14.08
CA ASP A 206 -22.18 -17.68 -14.12
C ASP A 206 -21.69 -16.94 -12.89
N HIS A 207 -20.80 -17.57 -12.12
CA HIS A 207 -20.19 -17.00 -10.93
C HIS A 207 -18.72 -16.69 -11.20
N TYR A 208 -18.29 -15.49 -10.83
CA TYR A 208 -16.94 -14.98 -11.04
C TYR A 208 -16.35 -14.56 -9.70
N LEU A 209 -15.26 -15.19 -9.29
CA LEU A 209 -14.55 -14.84 -8.08
C LEU A 209 -13.20 -14.24 -8.44
N THR A 210 -13.10 -12.92 -8.32
CA THR A 210 -11.88 -12.15 -8.57
C THR A 210 -11.10 -11.94 -7.28
N ALA A 211 -9.99 -11.18 -7.34
CA ALA A 211 -9.22 -10.84 -6.16
C ALA A 211 -9.99 -9.95 -5.14
N THR A 212 -11.01 -9.21 -5.60
CA THR A 212 -11.70 -8.18 -4.80
C THR A 212 -13.23 -8.31 -4.78
N HIS A 213 -13.81 -9.01 -5.76
CA HIS A 213 -15.25 -9.16 -5.90
C HIS A 213 -15.66 -10.60 -6.20
N PHE A 214 -16.84 -10.98 -5.71
CA PHE A 214 -17.62 -12.12 -6.20
C PHE A 214 -18.80 -11.55 -6.97
N CYS A 215 -18.93 -11.95 -8.23
CA CYS A 215 -19.98 -11.49 -9.12
C CYS A 215 -20.76 -12.67 -9.66
N TRP A 216 -22.05 -12.50 -9.88
CA TRP A 216 -22.88 -13.48 -10.59
C TRP A 216 -23.73 -12.81 -11.66
N ALA A 217 -23.99 -13.53 -12.74
CA ALA A 217 -24.87 -13.09 -13.81
C ALA A 217 -25.68 -14.29 -14.33
N PRO A 218 -26.89 -14.07 -14.87
CA PRO A 218 -27.61 -15.12 -15.58
C PRO A 218 -26.75 -15.73 -16.68
N SER A 219 -26.76 -17.06 -16.77
CA SER A 219 -26.00 -17.79 -17.78
C SER A 219 -26.47 -17.38 -19.19
N ALA A 220 -25.54 -16.84 -19.98
CA ALA A 220 -25.76 -16.48 -21.39
C ALA A 220 -24.84 -17.27 -22.34
N LEU A 221 -24.17 -18.32 -21.84
CA LEU A 221 -23.14 -19.04 -22.59
C LEU A 221 -23.73 -19.82 -23.75
N SER A 222 -23.09 -19.68 -24.92
CA SER A 222 -23.26 -20.60 -26.04
C SER A 222 -22.25 -21.75 -25.91
N ASP A 223 -22.59 -22.96 -26.34
CA ASP A 223 -21.78 -24.19 -26.17
C ASP A 223 -20.30 -24.05 -26.60
N GLY A 224 -19.99 -23.13 -27.52
CA GLY A 224 -18.63 -22.87 -28.00
C GLY A 224 -17.70 -22.19 -26.99
N ASP A 225 -18.23 -21.43 -26.04
CA ASP A 225 -17.45 -20.69 -25.03
C ASP A 225 -17.06 -21.55 -23.82
N LEU A 226 -17.53 -22.81 -23.76
CA LEU A 226 -17.31 -23.69 -22.62
C LEU A 226 -15.94 -24.41 -22.64
N THR A 227 -15.08 -24.16 -23.63
CA THR A 227 -13.81 -24.89 -23.78
C THR A 227 -12.80 -24.58 -22.65
N GLY A 228 -12.02 -25.60 -22.24
CA GLY A 228 -10.88 -25.44 -21.32
C GLY A 228 -11.18 -25.46 -19.81
N GLY A 229 -12.45 -25.52 -19.40
CA GLY A 229 -12.85 -25.68 -17.99
C GLY A 229 -12.92 -27.15 -17.58
N VAL A 230 -12.87 -27.42 -16.28
CA VAL A 230 -13.12 -28.77 -15.74
C VAL A 230 -14.61 -29.03 -15.73
N SER A 231 -15.01 -30.15 -16.32
CA SER A 231 -16.40 -30.61 -16.28
C SER A 231 -16.75 -31.01 -14.85
N ALA A 232 -17.84 -30.47 -14.34
CA ALA A 232 -18.35 -30.75 -13.01
C ALA A 232 -19.86 -31.02 -13.11
N ASP A 233 -20.41 -31.64 -12.09
CA ASP A 233 -21.84 -31.86 -11.89
C ASP A 233 -22.24 -31.25 -10.54
N ALA A 234 -23.41 -30.64 -10.51
CA ALA A 234 -24.05 -30.09 -9.33
C ALA A 234 -25.51 -30.55 -9.19
N ALA A 235 -25.95 -31.59 -9.91
CA ALA A 235 -27.31 -32.12 -9.83
C ALA A 235 -27.72 -32.55 -8.41
N SER A 236 -26.76 -32.98 -7.59
CA SER A 236 -26.97 -33.33 -6.17
C SER A 236 -27.04 -32.13 -5.22
N GLY A 237 -26.87 -30.90 -5.73
CA GLY A 237 -26.70 -29.68 -4.93
C GLY A 237 -25.28 -29.49 -4.39
N VAL A 238 -24.36 -30.41 -4.68
CA VAL A 238 -22.94 -30.31 -4.35
C VAL A 238 -22.11 -30.37 -5.63
N LEU A 239 -21.12 -29.49 -5.75
CA LEU A 239 -20.24 -29.39 -6.89
C LEU A 239 -19.19 -30.51 -6.85
N MET A 240 -19.30 -31.44 -7.80
CA MET A 240 -18.43 -32.61 -7.92
C MET A 240 -17.82 -32.68 -9.32
N THR A 241 -16.65 -33.28 -9.45
CA THR A 241 -15.98 -33.53 -10.75
C THR A 241 -15.51 -34.97 -10.82
N ASN A 242 -15.35 -35.51 -12.03
CA ASN A 242 -14.65 -36.78 -12.17
C ASN A 242 -13.13 -36.58 -12.04
N ALA A 243 -12.46 -37.53 -11.40
CA ALA A 243 -11.00 -37.51 -11.29
C ALA A 243 -10.29 -37.50 -12.66
N SER A 244 -10.88 -38.13 -13.69
CA SER A 244 -10.37 -38.09 -15.06
C SER A 244 -10.25 -36.66 -15.59
N ASP A 245 -11.31 -35.87 -15.41
CA ASP A 245 -11.42 -34.50 -15.93
C ASP A 245 -10.45 -33.58 -15.19
N MET A 246 -10.21 -33.85 -13.90
CA MET A 246 -9.18 -33.16 -13.13
C MET A 246 -7.77 -33.41 -13.65
N SER A 247 -7.46 -34.63 -14.08
CA SER A 247 -6.12 -35.00 -14.58
C SER A 247 -5.79 -34.34 -15.93
N GLU A 248 -6.82 -34.03 -16.73
CA GLU A 248 -6.68 -33.29 -17.99
C GLU A 248 -6.53 -31.78 -17.75
N SER A 249 -7.04 -31.29 -16.63
CA SER A 249 -6.98 -29.88 -16.26
C SER A 249 -5.62 -29.48 -15.69
N ARG A 250 -5.00 -28.45 -16.28
CA ARG A 250 -3.74 -27.89 -15.74
C ARG A 250 -3.85 -27.43 -14.28
N LEU A 251 -5.04 -27.01 -13.86
CA LEU A 251 -5.29 -26.49 -12.53
C LEU A 251 -5.31 -27.62 -11.50
N PHE A 252 -6.17 -28.60 -11.74
CA PHE A 252 -6.47 -29.66 -10.78
C PHE A 252 -5.53 -30.86 -10.91
N ALA A 253 -4.81 -31.01 -12.03
CA ALA A 253 -3.80 -32.08 -12.20
C ALA A 253 -2.67 -32.00 -11.18
N ARG A 254 -2.46 -30.83 -10.54
CA ARG A 254 -1.46 -30.66 -9.47
C ARG A 254 -1.95 -31.08 -8.09
N SER A 255 -3.27 -31.22 -7.90
CA SER A 255 -3.83 -31.75 -6.65
C SER A 255 -3.39 -33.21 -6.45
N PRO A 256 -3.31 -33.70 -5.21
CA PRO A 256 -3.04 -35.11 -4.92
C PRO A 256 -4.00 -36.06 -5.64
N ALA A 257 -5.30 -35.72 -5.69
CA ALA A 257 -6.29 -36.48 -6.46
C ALA A 257 -5.96 -36.57 -7.96
N GLY A 258 -5.65 -35.43 -8.58
CA GLY A 258 -5.28 -35.37 -10.01
C GLY A 258 -3.98 -36.11 -10.31
N LYS A 259 -2.97 -36.01 -9.44
CA LYS A 259 -1.70 -36.74 -9.55
C LYS A 259 -1.90 -38.25 -9.39
N ALA A 260 -2.71 -38.67 -8.41
CA ALA A 260 -3.01 -40.08 -8.18
C ALA A 260 -3.71 -40.70 -9.39
N GLN A 261 -4.71 -40.00 -9.95
CA GLN A 261 -5.40 -40.41 -11.16
C GLN A 261 -4.45 -40.52 -12.37
N ALA A 262 -3.62 -39.48 -12.60
CA ALA A 262 -2.66 -39.48 -13.71
C ALA A 262 -1.60 -40.59 -13.60
N ALA A 263 -1.23 -40.95 -12.37
CA ALA A 263 -0.31 -42.04 -12.09
C ALA A 263 -0.97 -43.44 -12.12
N GLY A 264 -2.29 -43.52 -12.35
CA GLY A 264 -3.04 -44.78 -12.31
C GLY A 264 -3.08 -45.42 -10.92
N LYS A 265 -2.85 -44.63 -9.86
CA LYS A 265 -2.98 -45.09 -8.47
C LYS A 265 -4.46 -45.29 -8.14
N CYS A 266 -4.72 -46.17 -7.18
CA CYS A 266 -6.07 -46.42 -6.65
C CYS A 266 -7.10 -47.02 -7.62
N SER A 267 -6.62 -47.68 -8.67
CA SER A 267 -7.44 -48.49 -9.61
C SER A 267 -8.08 -49.72 -8.97
N ASN A 268 -7.52 -50.20 -7.85
CA ASN A 268 -7.94 -51.42 -7.13
C ASN A 268 -8.93 -51.17 -5.97
N SER A 269 -9.37 -49.93 -5.73
CA SER A 269 -10.45 -49.69 -4.77
C SER A 269 -11.75 -50.34 -5.30
N SER A 270 -12.58 -50.92 -4.44
CA SER A 270 -13.76 -51.73 -4.81
C SER A 270 -14.82 -51.03 -5.66
N LEU A 271 -14.64 -49.74 -5.97
CA LEU A 271 -15.50 -48.91 -6.81
C LEU A 271 -14.89 -48.59 -8.20
N GLY A 272 -13.63 -48.94 -8.47
CA GLY A 272 -12.96 -48.65 -9.74
C GLY A 272 -12.70 -47.16 -9.93
N TRP A 273 -11.42 -46.76 -9.85
CA TRP A 273 -10.94 -45.37 -9.98
C TRP A 273 -11.37 -44.43 -8.84
N LEU A 274 -10.70 -43.26 -8.71
CA LEU A 274 -11.00 -42.25 -7.68
C LEU A 274 -12.46 -41.74 -7.72
N GLY A 275 -13.22 -42.03 -8.78
CA GLY A 275 -14.64 -41.70 -8.90
C GLY A 275 -14.90 -40.18 -8.93
N GLU A 276 -15.98 -39.80 -8.27
CA GLU A 276 -16.39 -38.41 -8.06
C GLU A 276 -15.55 -37.76 -6.96
N VAL A 277 -15.07 -36.55 -7.22
CA VAL A 277 -14.25 -35.73 -6.32
C VAL A 277 -15.01 -34.45 -5.99
N HIS A 278 -15.19 -34.14 -4.71
CA HIS A 278 -15.86 -32.91 -4.27
C HIS A 278 -14.98 -31.69 -4.53
N LEU A 279 -15.54 -30.64 -5.13
CA LEU A 279 -14.84 -29.38 -5.35
C LEU A 279 -15.17 -28.38 -4.24
N PHE A 280 -14.11 -27.82 -3.64
CA PHE A 280 -14.17 -26.74 -2.66
C PHE A 280 -15.05 -27.02 -1.44
N PRO A 281 -14.98 -28.22 -0.83
CA PRO A 281 -15.89 -28.62 0.25
C PRO A 281 -15.92 -27.57 1.35
N GLY A 282 -17.13 -27.19 1.80
CA GLY A 282 -17.32 -26.15 2.80
C GLY A 282 -16.54 -26.44 4.09
N ALA A 283 -16.47 -27.70 4.51
CA ALA A 283 -15.70 -28.15 5.67
C ALA A 283 -14.22 -27.72 5.62
N ALA A 284 -13.61 -27.68 4.43
CA ALA A 284 -12.21 -27.27 4.29
C ALA A 284 -11.96 -25.78 4.58
N ALA A 285 -13.01 -24.96 4.76
CA ALA A 285 -12.86 -23.61 5.25
C ALA A 285 -12.33 -23.57 6.69
N ASP A 286 -12.68 -24.55 7.51
CA ASP A 286 -11.99 -24.88 8.75
C ASP A 286 -11.10 -26.12 8.54
N GLU A 287 -9.88 -25.87 8.08
CA GLU A 287 -8.92 -26.92 7.78
C GLU A 287 -8.62 -27.82 8.99
N SER A 288 -8.69 -27.30 10.21
CA SER A 288 -8.42 -28.08 11.41
C SER A 288 -9.45 -29.19 11.60
N THR A 289 -10.72 -28.83 11.48
CA THR A 289 -11.88 -29.72 11.54
C THR A 289 -11.90 -30.67 10.34
N TRP A 290 -11.65 -30.16 9.13
CA TRP A 290 -11.59 -30.98 7.91
C TRP A 290 -10.49 -32.05 7.93
N LEU A 291 -9.32 -31.74 8.50
CA LEU A 291 -8.23 -32.69 8.68
C LEU A 291 -8.36 -33.56 9.94
N GLY A 292 -9.43 -33.38 10.73
CA GLY A 292 -9.66 -34.11 11.97
C GLY A 292 -8.62 -33.81 13.06
N LEU A 293 -7.99 -32.65 13.03
CA LEU A 293 -6.90 -32.30 13.95
C LEU A 293 -7.46 -31.97 15.33
N GLY A 294 -7.10 -32.76 16.34
CA GLY A 294 -7.43 -32.44 17.74
C GLY A 294 -6.68 -31.23 18.32
N SER A 295 -5.75 -30.61 17.58
CA SER A 295 -4.99 -29.44 18.03
C SER A 295 -4.27 -28.71 16.89
N ASP A 296 -4.37 -27.38 16.87
CA ASP A 296 -3.66 -26.48 15.94
C ASP A 296 -2.14 -26.51 16.05
N ARG A 297 -1.56 -27.11 17.11
CA ARG A 297 -0.09 -27.25 17.23
C ARG A 297 0.55 -27.99 16.06
N ALA A 298 -0.22 -28.79 15.31
CA ALA A 298 0.29 -29.45 14.11
C ALA A 298 0.82 -28.45 13.07
N TYR A 299 0.24 -27.24 13.00
CA TYR A 299 0.70 -26.16 12.12
C TYR A 299 2.12 -25.67 12.42
N GLU A 300 2.51 -25.69 13.69
CA GLU A 300 3.82 -25.20 14.13
C GLU A 300 4.85 -26.32 14.22
N THR A 301 4.43 -27.51 14.65
CA THR A 301 5.35 -28.58 15.03
C THR A 301 5.62 -29.60 13.92
N SER A 302 4.72 -29.73 12.94
CA SER A 302 4.88 -30.73 11.87
C SER A 302 4.19 -30.30 10.56
N PRO A 303 4.69 -29.27 9.87
CA PRO A 303 4.10 -28.80 8.62
C PRO A 303 4.04 -29.88 7.53
N SER A 304 5.07 -30.72 7.41
CA SER A 304 5.06 -31.86 6.48
C SER A 304 3.99 -32.90 6.84
N GLY A 305 3.71 -33.10 8.13
CA GLY A 305 2.66 -34.01 8.56
C GLY A 305 1.25 -33.48 8.26
N LEU A 306 1.07 -32.17 8.13
CA LEU A 306 -0.18 -31.60 7.64
C LEU A 306 -0.35 -31.86 6.15
N ASP A 307 0.70 -31.71 5.36
CA ASP A 307 0.66 -32.02 3.94
C ASP A 307 0.34 -33.50 3.69
N ASP A 308 0.93 -34.42 4.47
CA ASP A 308 0.58 -35.85 4.44
C ASP A 308 -0.92 -36.08 4.67
N ARG A 309 -1.55 -35.36 5.62
CA ARG A 309 -2.98 -35.48 5.92
C ARG A 309 -3.86 -34.89 4.83
N ARG A 310 -3.48 -33.72 4.29
CA ARG A 310 -4.13 -33.10 3.13
C ARG A 310 -4.14 -34.07 1.95
N GLU A 311 -3.01 -34.72 1.68
CA GLU A 311 -2.92 -35.71 0.61
C GLU A 311 -3.92 -36.86 0.79
N VAL A 312 -4.07 -37.39 2.02
CA VAL A 312 -5.03 -38.45 2.32
C VAL A 312 -6.48 -38.03 2.07
N VAL A 313 -6.88 -36.85 2.54
CA VAL A 313 -8.25 -36.36 2.35
C VAL A 313 -8.51 -36.01 0.89
N GLU A 314 -7.50 -35.44 0.21
CA GLU A 314 -7.63 -35.08 -1.20
C GLU A 314 -7.77 -36.31 -2.10
N VAL A 315 -7.00 -37.38 -1.86
CA VAL A 315 -7.14 -38.64 -2.63
C VAL A 315 -8.29 -39.53 -2.15
N GLY A 316 -8.84 -39.27 -0.96
CA GLY A 316 -9.89 -40.06 -0.31
C GLY A 316 -9.35 -41.27 0.45
N THR A 317 -10.01 -41.64 1.54
CA THR A 317 -9.55 -42.68 2.46
C THR A 317 -9.48 -44.06 1.82
N ASN A 318 -10.38 -44.36 0.88
CA ASN A 318 -10.41 -45.65 0.18
C ASN A 318 -9.14 -45.84 -0.67
N CYS A 319 -8.79 -44.81 -1.44
CA CYS A 319 -7.56 -44.76 -2.22
C CYS A 319 -6.33 -44.82 -1.31
N ALA A 320 -6.27 -43.95 -0.30
CA ALA A 320 -5.14 -43.85 0.63
C ALA A 320 -4.89 -45.15 1.41
N SER A 321 -5.95 -45.90 1.76
CA SER A 321 -5.81 -47.19 2.45
C SER A 321 -5.30 -48.33 1.56
N SER A 322 -5.47 -48.21 0.24
CA SER A 322 -5.14 -49.26 -0.74
C SER A 322 -3.73 -49.15 -1.30
N ASP A 323 -3.13 -47.96 -1.26
CA ASP A 323 -1.80 -47.69 -1.80
C ASP A 323 -0.75 -47.62 -0.67
N ALA A 324 0.38 -48.29 -0.87
CA ALA A 324 1.45 -48.35 0.13
C ALA A 324 2.12 -46.99 0.38
N GLU A 325 2.07 -46.07 -0.58
CA GLU A 325 2.67 -44.73 -0.45
C GLU A 325 1.95 -43.89 0.61
N TYR A 326 0.62 -43.99 0.68
CA TYR A 326 -0.19 -43.22 1.62
C TYR A 326 -0.41 -43.91 2.96
N ALA A 327 0.05 -45.16 3.14
CA ALA A 327 -0.29 -45.99 4.30
C ALA A 327 0.05 -45.34 5.66
N ARG A 328 1.19 -44.65 5.75
CA ARG A 328 1.59 -43.92 6.97
C ARG A 328 0.70 -42.71 7.21
N ALA A 329 0.49 -41.89 6.19
CA ALA A 329 -0.33 -40.69 6.27
C ALA A 329 -1.78 -41.04 6.62
N TYR A 330 -2.33 -42.08 5.98
CA TYR A 330 -3.66 -42.62 6.26
C TYR A 330 -3.81 -43.07 7.72
N SER A 331 -2.80 -43.77 8.26
CA SER A 331 -2.81 -44.21 9.65
C SER A 331 -2.81 -43.04 10.64
N LEU A 332 -2.05 -41.97 10.35
CA LEU A 332 -2.04 -40.76 11.17
C LEU A 332 -3.39 -40.04 11.11
N TYR A 333 -3.90 -39.78 9.91
CA TYR A 333 -5.21 -39.16 9.71
C TYR A 333 -6.33 -39.91 10.44
N ARG A 334 -6.34 -41.25 10.33
CA ARG A 334 -7.33 -42.08 11.02
C ARG A 334 -7.22 -41.97 12.54
N VAL A 335 -6.02 -41.88 13.10
CA VAL A 335 -5.83 -41.69 14.55
C VAL A 335 -6.34 -40.32 14.99
N ASP A 336 -6.13 -39.29 14.18
CA ASP A 336 -6.59 -37.93 14.49
C ASP A 336 -8.12 -37.85 14.45
N CYS A 337 -8.79 -38.40 13.44
CA CYS A 337 -10.26 -38.45 13.43
C CYS A 337 -10.87 -39.32 14.53
N LEU A 338 -10.12 -40.28 15.09
CA LEU A 338 -10.60 -41.06 16.23
C LEU A 338 -10.62 -40.23 17.52
N SER A 339 -9.97 -39.06 17.52
CA SER A 339 -9.99 -38.10 18.60
C SER A 339 -11.13 -37.09 18.40
N TRP A 340 -12.17 -37.21 19.23
CA TRP A 340 -13.34 -36.32 19.31
C TRP A 340 -14.34 -36.41 18.12
N GLU A 341 -15.54 -35.86 18.33
CA GLU A 341 -16.82 -36.03 17.58
C GLU A 341 -16.83 -35.65 16.08
N THR A 342 -15.68 -35.49 15.42
CA THR A 342 -15.60 -35.10 14.01
C THR A 342 -15.45 -36.36 13.13
N PRO A 343 -16.43 -36.70 12.27
CA PRO A 343 -16.29 -37.84 11.37
C PRO A 343 -15.14 -37.60 10.39
N CYS A 344 -14.30 -38.63 10.14
CA CYS A 344 -13.32 -38.54 9.06
C CYS A 344 -14.03 -38.26 7.74
N GLU A 345 -13.54 -37.27 7.00
CA GLU A 345 -13.87 -37.15 5.59
C GLU A 345 -13.33 -38.38 4.85
N THR A 346 -14.21 -39.04 4.09
CA THR A 346 -13.89 -40.26 3.35
C THR A 346 -13.87 -40.02 1.84
N THR A 347 -14.61 -39.01 1.39
CA THR A 347 -14.78 -38.72 -0.03
C THR A 347 -13.59 -37.90 -0.52
N PRO A 348 -12.99 -38.26 -1.67
CA PRO A 348 -11.92 -37.45 -2.23
C PRO A 348 -12.43 -36.03 -2.51
N SER A 349 -11.61 -35.04 -2.22
CA SER A 349 -12.00 -33.64 -2.37
C SER A 349 -10.83 -32.75 -2.77
N VAL A 350 -11.11 -31.60 -3.38
CA VAL A 350 -10.09 -30.57 -3.61
C VAL A 350 -10.48 -29.31 -2.87
N PRO A 351 -9.73 -28.91 -1.81
CA PRO A 351 -10.04 -27.72 -1.07
C PRO A 351 -9.76 -26.47 -1.91
N PHE A 352 -10.47 -25.39 -1.58
CA PHE A 352 -10.27 -24.09 -2.21
C PHE A 352 -8.83 -23.57 -2.11
N ARG A 353 -8.09 -24.01 -1.09
CA ARG A 353 -6.65 -23.75 -0.92
C ARG A 353 -5.81 -24.02 -2.17
N ARG A 354 -6.15 -25.04 -2.97
CA ARG A 354 -5.43 -25.36 -4.22
C ARG A 354 -5.62 -24.35 -5.34
N VAL A 355 -6.60 -23.45 -5.19
CA VAL A 355 -6.98 -22.43 -6.18
C VAL A 355 -7.10 -21.04 -5.56
N ALA A 356 -6.61 -20.86 -4.33
CA ALA A 356 -6.74 -19.62 -3.59
C ALA A 356 -5.93 -18.46 -4.21
N ASP A 357 -4.83 -18.78 -4.90
CA ASP A 357 -3.99 -17.85 -5.68
C ASP A 357 -4.54 -17.55 -7.09
N ALA A 358 -5.71 -18.08 -7.42
CA ALA A 358 -6.35 -17.93 -8.71
C ALA A 358 -7.69 -17.20 -8.62
N GLN A 359 -8.02 -16.45 -9.66
CA GLN A 359 -9.39 -16.06 -9.95
C GLN A 359 -10.15 -17.30 -10.39
N LEU A 360 -11.44 -17.38 -10.09
CA LEU A 360 -12.32 -18.50 -10.47
C LEU A 360 -13.49 -18.02 -11.33
N ARG A 361 -13.91 -18.86 -12.27
CA ARG A 361 -15.21 -18.78 -12.92
C ARG A 361 -15.89 -20.13 -12.74
N ILE A 362 -17.13 -20.13 -12.26
CA ILE A 362 -17.94 -21.32 -12.08
C ILE A 362 -19.24 -21.08 -12.84
N HIS A 363 -19.43 -21.81 -13.93
CA HIS A 363 -20.69 -21.84 -14.64
C HIS A 363 -21.53 -22.98 -14.06
N VAL A 364 -22.79 -22.69 -13.72
CA VAL A 364 -23.74 -23.73 -13.30
C VAL A 364 -24.99 -23.61 -14.15
N ALA A 365 -25.20 -24.57 -15.04
CA ALA A 365 -26.38 -24.64 -15.90
C ALA A 365 -27.63 -24.99 -15.08
N SER A 366 -28.81 -24.77 -15.66
CA SER A 366 -30.09 -25.06 -15.00
C SER A 366 -30.36 -26.55 -14.79
N ASN A 367 -29.69 -27.44 -15.54
CA ASN A 367 -29.80 -28.89 -15.40
C ASN A 367 -28.82 -29.49 -14.37
N GLY A 368 -27.94 -28.66 -13.79
CA GLY A 368 -26.90 -29.10 -12.87
C GLY A 368 -25.53 -29.32 -13.50
N ASP A 369 -25.40 -29.32 -14.83
CA ASP A 369 -24.09 -29.36 -15.47
C ASP A 369 -23.28 -28.12 -15.08
N ALA A 370 -22.04 -28.33 -14.63
CA ALA A 370 -21.19 -27.25 -14.18
C ALA A 370 -19.83 -27.27 -14.88
N ARG A 371 -19.19 -26.11 -14.96
CA ARG A 371 -17.80 -26.01 -15.40
C ARG A 371 -17.02 -25.02 -14.55
N VAL A 372 -15.79 -25.39 -14.23
CA VAL A 372 -14.89 -24.60 -13.39
C VAL A 372 -13.63 -24.20 -14.16
N TRP A 373 -13.37 -22.90 -14.23
CA TRP A 373 -12.13 -22.33 -14.74
C TRP A 373 -11.41 -21.60 -13.63
N ALA A 374 -10.08 -21.57 -13.74
CA ALA A 374 -9.27 -20.78 -12.84
C ALA A 374 -8.05 -20.20 -13.55
N THR A 375 -7.71 -18.97 -13.20
CA THR A 375 -6.57 -18.24 -13.78
C THR A 375 -5.72 -17.69 -12.66
N SER A 376 -4.42 -18.02 -12.64
CA SER A 376 -3.48 -17.53 -11.62
C SER A 376 -3.44 -16.00 -11.62
N ASP A 377 -3.50 -15.40 -10.43
CA ASP A 377 -3.44 -13.96 -10.22
C ASP A 377 -2.28 -13.61 -9.29
N PRO A 378 -1.27 -12.85 -9.76
CA PRO A 378 -0.13 -12.46 -8.92
C PRO A 378 -0.51 -11.73 -7.64
N ARG A 379 -1.67 -11.06 -7.60
CA ARG A 379 -2.17 -10.37 -6.40
C ARG A 379 -2.57 -11.31 -5.27
N LEU A 380 -2.85 -12.57 -5.57
CA LEU A 380 -3.36 -13.55 -4.61
C LEU A 380 -2.27 -14.52 -4.13
N ARG A 381 -1.01 -14.31 -4.50
CA ARG A 381 0.10 -15.18 -4.08
C ARG A 381 0.48 -14.99 -2.62
N THR A 382 0.34 -13.76 -2.10
CA THR A 382 0.72 -13.42 -0.71
C THR A 382 -0.49 -13.40 0.22
N LEU A 383 -1.44 -14.33 0.02
CA LEU A 383 -2.57 -14.47 0.94
C LEU A 383 -2.08 -15.01 2.29
N PRO A 384 -2.59 -14.47 3.42
CA PRO A 384 -2.27 -14.98 4.75
C PRO A 384 -2.58 -16.48 4.83
N LYS A 385 -1.66 -17.26 5.41
CA LYS A 385 -1.68 -18.73 5.54
C LYS A 385 -1.46 -19.52 4.23
N LEU A 386 -1.42 -18.87 3.06
CA LEU A 386 -1.09 -19.50 1.79
C LEU A 386 0.41 -19.38 1.48
N GLU A 387 0.98 -18.21 1.77
CA GLU A 387 2.41 -17.94 1.59
C GLU A 387 3.28 -18.91 2.39
N ASP A 388 4.41 -19.32 1.82
CA ASP A 388 5.42 -20.09 2.54
C ASP A 388 5.83 -19.29 3.80
N ALA A 389 5.86 -19.95 4.96
CA ALA A 389 6.28 -19.32 6.21
C ALA A 389 7.63 -18.60 6.07
N THR A 390 8.51 -19.11 5.19
CA THR A 390 9.80 -18.50 4.88
C THR A 390 9.66 -17.17 4.13
N GLU A 391 8.80 -17.10 3.12
CA GLU A 391 8.56 -15.88 2.32
C GLU A 391 7.87 -14.82 3.18
N ALA A 392 6.83 -15.20 3.93
CA ALA A 392 6.11 -14.30 4.84
C ALA A 392 7.02 -13.74 5.94
N PHE A 393 7.95 -14.56 6.45
CA PHE A 393 8.97 -14.12 7.40
C PHE A 393 9.91 -13.08 6.76
N TRP A 394 10.47 -13.36 5.58
CA TRP A 394 11.36 -12.42 4.89
C TRP A 394 10.66 -11.12 4.53
N LEU A 395 9.41 -11.20 4.08
CA LEU A 395 8.55 -10.05 3.81
C LEU A 395 8.39 -9.18 5.06
N SER A 396 8.11 -9.79 6.20
CA SER A 396 7.98 -9.11 7.50
C SER A 396 9.30 -8.47 7.95
N VAL A 397 10.43 -9.15 7.74
CA VAL A 397 11.78 -8.60 8.01
C VAL A 397 12.06 -7.39 7.14
N VAL A 398 11.71 -7.42 5.85
CA VAL A 398 11.88 -6.28 4.94
C VAL A 398 10.99 -5.10 5.36
N LYS A 399 9.72 -5.34 5.70
CA LYS A 399 8.80 -4.30 6.23
C LYS A 399 9.37 -3.67 7.51
N LEU A 400 9.88 -4.49 8.45
CA LEU A 400 10.51 -4.03 9.69
C LEU A 400 11.79 -3.22 9.42
N PHE A 401 12.64 -3.68 8.50
CA PHE A 401 13.84 -2.97 8.10
C PHE A 401 13.51 -1.60 7.50
N ALA A 402 12.50 -1.52 6.64
CA ALA A 402 12.03 -0.25 6.07
C ALA A 402 11.53 0.72 7.16
N MET A 403 10.74 0.22 8.12
CA MET A 403 10.26 1.04 9.24
C MET A 403 11.40 1.53 10.14
N THR A 404 12.33 0.65 10.51
CA THR A 404 13.48 1.01 11.36
C THR A 404 14.41 1.97 10.65
N LEU A 405 14.63 1.81 9.34
CA LEU A 405 15.36 2.77 8.52
C LEU A 405 14.67 4.12 8.50
N ALA A 406 13.35 4.19 8.25
CA ALA A 406 12.62 5.45 8.25
C ALA A 406 12.64 6.12 9.62
N ALA A 407 12.47 5.36 10.70
CA ALA A 407 12.58 5.86 12.07
C ALA A 407 13.99 6.41 12.36
N ALA A 408 15.04 5.69 11.98
CA ALA A 408 16.43 6.12 12.15
C ALA A 408 16.72 7.39 11.34
N VAL A 409 16.26 7.46 10.08
CA VAL A 409 16.38 8.65 9.24
C VAL A 409 15.69 9.84 9.89
N VAL A 410 14.43 9.67 10.33
CA VAL A 410 13.67 10.75 10.99
C VAL A 410 14.35 11.18 12.29
N TRP A 411 14.82 10.24 13.11
CA TRP A 411 15.49 10.51 14.38
C TRP A 411 16.81 11.27 14.21
N ILE A 412 17.72 10.73 13.38
CA ILE A 412 19.02 11.35 13.09
C ILE A 412 18.81 12.76 12.50
N ARG A 413 17.77 12.93 11.69
CA ARG A 413 17.43 14.23 11.12
C ARG A 413 16.87 15.18 12.17
N ALA A 414 15.92 14.74 12.99
CA ALA A 414 15.31 15.57 14.04
C ALA A 414 16.36 16.15 15.00
N ALA A 415 17.45 15.43 15.25
CA ALA A 415 18.58 15.90 16.04
C ALA A 415 19.43 17.01 15.35
N LYS A 416 19.35 17.17 14.03
CA LYS A 416 20.13 18.16 13.27
C LYS A 416 19.36 19.48 13.16
N SER A 417 20.07 20.60 13.32
CA SER A 417 19.53 21.96 13.19
C SER A 417 18.85 22.22 11.83
N THR A 418 19.23 21.47 10.79
CA THR A 418 18.69 21.53 9.42
C THR A 418 17.35 20.81 9.21
N ALA A 419 16.81 20.13 10.22
CA ALA A 419 15.51 19.47 10.12
C ALA A 419 14.32 20.42 10.34
N SER A 420 14.51 21.51 11.07
CA SER A 420 13.46 22.52 11.21
C SER A 420 13.30 23.29 9.90
N HIS A 421 12.06 23.31 9.37
CA HIS A 421 11.73 23.99 8.11
C HIS A 421 12.01 25.50 8.19
N ASP A 422 11.69 26.12 9.33
CA ASP A 422 11.96 27.52 9.61
C ASP A 422 13.46 27.84 9.65
N ARG A 423 14.28 27.01 10.31
CA ARG A 423 15.74 27.19 10.32
C ARG A 423 16.36 27.00 8.95
N LEU A 424 15.90 26.02 8.18
CA LEU A 424 16.38 25.81 6.81
C LEU A 424 16.12 27.04 5.95
N PHE A 425 14.89 27.56 5.95
CA PHE A 425 14.53 28.71 5.16
C PHE A 425 15.28 29.97 5.59
N MET A 426 15.37 30.23 6.90
CA MET A 426 16.14 31.37 7.43
C MET A 426 17.64 31.25 7.11
N HIS A 427 18.20 30.04 7.11
CA HIS A 427 19.59 29.83 6.71
C HIS A 427 19.80 30.18 5.23
N CYS A 428 18.92 29.72 4.33
CA CYS A 428 18.98 30.10 2.92
C CYS A 428 18.78 31.62 2.72
N ALA A 429 17.94 32.27 3.53
CA ALA A 429 17.75 33.71 3.49
C ALA A 429 19.00 34.48 3.92
N ARG A 430 19.66 34.09 5.01
CA ARG A 430 20.93 34.71 5.44
C ARG A 430 22.04 34.51 4.43
N LEU A 431 22.12 33.31 3.86
CA LEU A 431 23.10 33.00 2.83
C LEU A 431 22.90 33.86 1.57
N ALA A 432 21.65 34.07 1.16
CA ALA A 432 21.31 34.97 0.06
C ALA A 432 21.80 36.42 0.30
N HIS A 433 21.98 36.85 1.54
CA HIS A 433 22.44 38.21 1.90
C HIS A 433 23.93 38.29 2.20
N CYS A 434 24.66 37.16 2.22
CA CYS A 434 26.07 37.12 2.61
C CYS A 434 26.33 37.72 4.01
N ASP A 435 25.37 37.61 4.93
CA ASP A 435 25.62 37.94 6.32
C ASP A 435 26.77 37.08 6.84
N ASP A 436 27.70 37.70 7.57
CA ASP A 436 28.96 37.11 8.03
C ASP A 436 28.61 35.88 8.89
N ILE A 437 28.60 34.68 8.30
CA ILE A 437 28.21 33.41 8.94
C ILE A 437 29.33 32.94 9.87
N ARG A 438 29.79 33.82 10.77
CA ARG A 438 30.79 33.53 11.80
C ARG A 438 30.27 32.56 12.85
N ASP A 439 28.95 32.40 12.94
CA ASP A 439 28.27 31.42 13.80
C ASP A 439 27.84 30.15 13.04
N SER A 440 28.42 29.88 11.85
CA SER A 440 28.22 28.55 11.26
C SER A 440 28.90 27.53 12.16
N GLU A 441 28.09 26.73 12.86
CA GLU A 441 28.56 25.50 13.50
C GLU A 441 29.51 24.80 12.52
N THR A 442 30.76 24.61 12.95
CA THR A 442 31.75 23.91 12.14
C THR A 442 31.27 22.48 11.95
N VAL A 443 30.60 22.21 10.83
CA VAL A 443 30.08 20.89 10.51
C VAL A 443 31.27 19.97 10.27
N SER A 444 31.41 18.94 11.11
CA SER A 444 32.46 17.96 10.96
C SER A 444 32.33 17.23 9.62
N GLU A 445 33.45 16.86 8.99
CA GLU A 445 33.41 16.09 7.75
C GLU A 445 32.68 14.75 7.91
N ALA A 446 32.78 14.18 9.11
CA ALA A 446 32.04 12.97 9.51
C ALA A 446 30.53 13.18 9.38
N ALA A 447 29.98 14.31 9.86
CA ALA A 447 28.55 14.59 9.76
C ALA A 447 28.06 14.74 8.31
N VAL A 448 28.94 15.18 7.40
CA VAL A 448 28.66 15.27 5.96
C VAL A 448 28.58 13.90 5.31
N TRP A 449 29.55 13.03 5.61
CA TRP A 449 29.56 11.67 5.08
C TRP A 449 28.44 10.82 5.66
N GLU A 450 28.14 10.99 6.94
CA GLU A 450 26.96 10.39 7.58
C GLU A 450 25.68 10.81 6.85
N ASP A 451 25.53 12.11 6.52
CA ASP A 451 24.38 12.61 5.76
C ASP A 451 24.26 12.00 4.36
N ALA A 452 25.40 11.89 3.67
CA ALA A 452 25.49 11.34 2.34
C ALA A 452 25.10 9.85 2.35
N LEU A 453 25.63 9.09 3.30
CA LEU A 453 25.35 7.66 3.43
C LEU A 453 23.88 7.40 3.77
N ILE A 454 23.32 8.11 4.75
CA ILE A 454 21.90 7.99 5.12
C ILE A 454 21.00 8.36 3.94
N GLY A 455 21.34 9.43 3.21
CA GLY A 455 20.60 9.83 2.01
C GLY A 455 20.62 8.75 0.93
N LEU A 456 21.80 8.18 0.65
CA LEU A 456 21.95 7.13 -0.35
C LEU A 456 21.16 5.87 0.03
N VAL A 457 21.21 5.45 1.30
CA VAL A 457 20.46 4.29 1.79
C VAL A 457 18.96 4.51 1.69
N ALA A 458 18.46 5.71 2.03
CA ALA A 458 17.04 6.03 1.89
C ALA A 458 16.56 6.03 0.43
N ILE A 459 17.37 6.59 -0.49
CA ILE A 459 17.08 6.56 -1.94
C ILE A 459 17.07 5.12 -2.45
N ALA A 460 18.07 4.32 -2.07
CA ALA A 460 18.16 2.91 -2.44
C ALA A 460 16.95 2.13 -1.92
N ALA A 461 16.50 2.36 -0.69
CA ALA A 461 15.30 1.73 -0.14
C ALA A 461 14.05 2.09 -0.94
N ARG A 462 13.84 3.36 -1.28
CA ARG A 462 12.69 3.79 -2.10
C ARG A 462 12.69 3.09 -3.46
N VAL A 463 13.82 3.09 -4.15
CA VAL A 463 13.94 2.47 -5.48
C VAL A 463 13.76 0.96 -5.38
N ALA A 464 14.41 0.30 -4.43
CA ALA A 464 14.30 -1.14 -4.23
C ALA A 464 12.86 -1.59 -3.94
N VAL A 465 12.17 -0.90 -3.03
CA VAL A 465 10.77 -1.22 -2.71
C VAL A 465 9.85 -0.90 -3.89
N ALA A 466 10.07 0.21 -4.60
CA ALA A 466 9.27 0.55 -5.77
C ALA A 466 9.45 -0.46 -6.92
N VAL A 467 10.68 -0.91 -7.19
CA VAL A 467 10.96 -1.98 -8.17
C VAL A 467 10.32 -3.29 -7.73
N TRP A 468 10.45 -3.65 -6.46
CA TRP A 468 9.85 -4.88 -5.94
C TRP A 468 8.32 -4.87 -6.01
N ARG A 469 7.68 -3.72 -5.78
CA ARG A 469 6.22 -3.59 -5.79
C ARG A 469 5.61 -3.28 -7.15
N VAL A 470 6.39 -2.93 -8.18
CA VAL A 470 5.85 -2.47 -9.48
C VAL A 470 4.94 -3.51 -10.14
N ASP A 471 5.35 -4.77 -10.15
CA ASP A 471 4.65 -5.87 -10.81
C ASP A 471 3.30 -6.15 -10.11
N THR A 472 3.35 -6.34 -8.79
CA THR A 472 2.16 -6.60 -7.97
C THR A 472 1.16 -5.43 -8.00
N LEU A 473 1.63 -4.18 -7.91
CA LEU A 473 0.78 -3.00 -8.02
C LEU A 473 0.23 -2.80 -9.43
N GLN A 474 0.98 -3.18 -10.47
CA GLN A 474 0.49 -3.12 -11.85
C GLN A 474 -0.69 -4.07 -12.07
N HIS A 475 -0.62 -5.29 -11.54
CA HIS A 475 -1.73 -6.23 -11.58
C HIS A 475 -2.97 -5.74 -10.80
N ASP A 476 -2.80 -4.83 -9.84
CA ASP A 476 -3.89 -4.20 -9.08
C ASP A 476 -4.35 -2.84 -9.66
N GLY A 477 -3.88 -2.47 -10.86
CA GLY A 477 -4.24 -1.19 -11.49
C GLY A 477 -3.58 0.03 -10.83
N GLN A 478 -2.62 -0.18 -9.93
CA GLN A 478 -1.92 0.86 -9.15
C GLN A 478 -0.47 1.11 -9.60
N ALA A 479 -0.11 0.72 -10.84
CA ALA A 479 1.24 0.92 -11.39
C ALA A 479 1.71 2.38 -11.30
N ARG A 480 0.77 3.34 -11.42
CA ARG A 480 1.03 4.77 -11.35
C ARG A 480 1.81 5.14 -10.09
N ALA A 481 1.41 4.65 -8.92
CA ALA A 481 2.10 4.92 -7.66
C ALA A 481 3.58 4.48 -7.73
N ALA A 482 3.86 3.23 -8.14
CA ALA A 482 5.22 2.72 -8.25
C ALA A 482 6.09 3.51 -9.25
N ILE A 483 5.54 3.81 -10.44
CA ILE A 483 6.25 4.53 -11.50
C ILE A 483 6.65 5.93 -11.04
N PHE A 484 5.71 6.69 -10.44
CA PHE A 484 6.01 8.03 -9.92
C PHE A 484 7.09 7.99 -8.82
N GLN A 485 7.11 6.93 -7.99
CA GLN A 485 8.12 6.77 -6.96
C GLN A 485 9.49 6.38 -7.53
N LEU A 486 9.56 5.63 -8.62
CA LEU A 486 10.82 5.35 -9.34
C LEU A 486 11.41 6.61 -9.97
N VAL A 487 10.57 7.39 -10.67
CA VAL A 487 10.99 8.67 -11.28
C VAL A 487 11.51 9.62 -10.21
N ALA A 488 10.78 9.74 -9.11
CA ALA A 488 11.18 10.56 -7.99
C ALA A 488 12.44 10.03 -7.28
N GLY A 489 12.61 8.71 -7.14
CA GLY A 489 13.87 8.11 -6.67
C GLY A 489 15.07 8.48 -7.55
N GLY A 490 14.89 8.48 -8.88
CA GLY A 490 15.90 8.97 -9.83
C GLY A 490 16.23 10.45 -9.66
N MET A 491 15.23 11.29 -9.42
CA MET A 491 15.45 12.72 -9.11
C MET A 491 16.18 12.92 -7.78
N SER A 492 15.85 12.14 -6.74
CA SER A 492 16.58 12.16 -5.45
C SER A 492 18.04 11.77 -5.64
N LEU A 493 18.32 10.74 -6.45
CA LEU A 493 19.69 10.31 -6.74
C LEU A 493 20.48 11.40 -7.50
N LEU A 494 19.85 12.06 -8.47
CA LEU A 494 20.47 13.17 -9.19
C LEU A 494 20.78 14.35 -8.25
N GLN A 495 19.83 14.75 -7.40
CA GLN A 495 20.04 15.79 -6.40
C GLN A 495 21.16 15.43 -5.42
N TRP A 496 21.18 14.17 -4.95
CA TRP A 496 22.24 13.64 -4.09
C TRP A 496 23.62 13.71 -4.77
N PHE A 497 23.71 13.26 -6.03
CA PHE A 497 24.96 13.28 -6.78
C PHE A 497 25.49 14.71 -6.99
N VAL A 498 24.62 15.63 -7.43
CA VAL A 498 25.00 17.04 -7.64
C VAL A 498 25.48 17.67 -6.34
N ARG A 499 24.78 17.40 -5.23
CA ARG A 499 25.09 17.95 -3.92
C ARG A 499 26.49 17.57 -3.41
N TYR A 500 26.89 16.32 -3.58
CA TYR A 500 28.13 15.79 -3.01
C TYR A 500 29.32 15.82 -3.96
N PHE A 501 29.10 15.68 -5.27
CA PHE A 501 30.20 15.57 -6.25
C PHE A 501 30.40 16.82 -7.10
N VAL A 502 29.34 17.56 -7.42
CA VAL A 502 29.39 18.72 -8.33
C VAL A 502 29.64 20.03 -7.57
N LEU A 503 28.94 20.26 -6.46
CA LEU A 503 29.00 21.51 -5.69
C LEU A 503 30.10 21.50 -4.62
N GLN A 504 31.08 22.41 -4.67
CA GLN A 504 32.16 22.52 -3.66
C GLN A 504 31.71 23.15 -2.32
N ARG A 505 32.51 22.99 -1.25
CA ARG A 505 32.19 23.26 0.17
C ARG A 505 32.44 24.70 0.69
N GLN A 506 32.58 25.72 -0.15
CA GLN A 506 33.26 26.95 0.31
C GLN A 506 32.40 27.97 1.08
N CYS A 507 31.07 27.99 0.92
CA CYS A 507 30.20 28.95 1.64
C CYS A 507 28.88 28.36 2.18
N GLU A 508 28.50 27.15 1.77
CA GLU A 508 27.30 26.44 2.22
C GLU A 508 27.68 25.17 2.98
N SER A 509 27.08 24.97 4.15
CA SER A 509 27.10 23.65 4.78
C SER A 509 26.48 22.65 3.80
N PRO A 510 27.15 21.51 3.54
CA PRO A 510 26.60 20.51 2.64
C PRO A 510 25.23 20.01 3.13
N LEU A 511 24.88 20.17 4.41
CA LEU A 511 23.57 19.83 4.99
C LEU A 511 22.39 20.70 4.51
N THR A 512 22.64 21.90 3.99
CA THR A 512 21.61 22.85 3.55
C THR A 512 21.56 23.07 2.03
N LYS A 513 22.59 22.60 1.31
CA LYS A 513 22.65 22.62 -0.17
C LYS A 513 21.37 22.07 -0.80
N LEU A 514 20.91 22.74 -1.86
CA LEU A 514 19.76 22.33 -2.68
C LEU A 514 18.48 22.09 -1.87
N GLY A 515 18.23 22.87 -0.81
CA GLY A 515 17.06 22.67 0.06
C GLY A 515 17.21 21.48 1.03
N GLY A 516 18.43 20.94 1.15
CA GLY A 516 18.82 19.87 2.05
C GLY A 516 18.50 18.47 1.53
N SER A 517 18.32 17.50 2.43
CA SER A 517 18.27 16.07 2.05
C SER A 517 16.87 15.57 1.74
N THR A 518 16.78 14.72 0.72
CA THR A 518 15.59 13.97 0.33
C THR A 518 15.35 12.74 1.21
N ALA A 519 16.31 12.37 2.08
CA ALA A 519 16.27 11.11 2.84
C ALA A 519 14.94 10.85 3.57
N ILE A 520 14.33 11.88 4.19
CA ILE A 520 13.04 11.73 4.90
C ILE A 520 11.91 11.42 3.92
N VAL A 521 11.91 12.06 2.75
CA VAL A 521 10.96 11.80 1.66
C VAL A 521 11.12 10.36 1.20
N ASP A 522 12.34 9.96 0.85
CA ASP A 522 12.62 8.66 0.27
C ASP A 522 12.33 7.51 1.26
N ALA A 523 12.71 7.65 2.52
CA ALA A 523 12.46 6.61 3.52
C ALA A 523 10.95 6.48 3.86
N SER A 524 10.23 7.60 3.98
CA SER A 524 8.79 7.56 4.30
C SER A 524 7.95 7.00 3.14
N THR A 525 8.30 7.34 1.89
CA THR A 525 7.62 6.77 0.73
C THR A 525 7.96 5.30 0.52
N ALA A 526 9.18 4.87 0.84
CA ALA A 526 9.56 3.45 0.85
C ALA A 526 8.71 2.65 1.85
N VAL A 527 8.51 3.15 3.07
CA VAL A 527 7.63 2.51 4.06
C VAL A 527 6.21 2.42 3.53
N MET A 528 5.67 3.51 2.99
CA MET A 528 4.32 3.51 2.45
C MET A 528 4.12 2.42 1.40
N LEU A 529 5.05 2.32 0.44
CA LEU A 529 5.05 1.28 -0.60
C LEU A 529 5.25 -0.14 -0.05
N ALA A 530 6.07 -0.30 1.00
CA ALA A 530 6.32 -1.62 1.61
C ALA A 530 5.03 -2.23 2.20
N PHE A 531 4.14 -1.38 2.74
CA PHE A 531 2.82 -1.76 3.26
C PHE A 531 1.69 -1.68 2.22
N SER A 532 2.02 -1.45 0.95
CA SER A 532 1.08 -1.47 -0.19
C SER A 532 0.93 -2.87 -0.77
N GLU A 533 0.60 -3.85 0.06
CA GLU A 533 0.42 -5.22 -0.40
C GLU A 533 -0.92 -5.41 -1.13
N PRO A 534 -0.92 -5.81 -2.42
CA PRO A 534 -2.14 -6.10 -3.15
C PRO A 534 -2.85 -7.37 -2.63
N PRO A 535 -4.16 -7.51 -2.90
CA PRO A 535 -5.04 -6.49 -3.47
C PRO A 535 -5.29 -5.36 -2.47
N LEU A 536 -5.20 -4.10 -2.93
CA LEU A 536 -5.35 -2.93 -2.05
C LEU A 536 -6.80 -2.48 -1.91
N LEU A 537 -7.65 -2.85 -2.87
CA LEU A 537 -9.08 -2.59 -2.89
C LEU A 537 -9.86 -3.73 -2.20
N VAL A 538 -9.43 -4.14 -1.00
CA VAL A 538 -10.12 -5.17 -0.20
C VAL A 538 -10.42 -4.71 1.22
N SER A 539 -11.30 -5.47 1.86
CA SER A 539 -11.47 -5.41 3.30
C SER A 539 -10.23 -5.89 4.01
N SER A 540 -9.79 -5.09 4.97
CA SER A 540 -8.58 -5.35 5.72
C SER A 540 -8.84 -5.24 7.22
N LEU A 541 -10.06 -5.61 7.63
CA LEU A 541 -10.36 -5.87 9.03
C LEU A 541 -9.37 -6.92 9.56
N GLY A 542 -8.63 -6.57 10.61
CA GLY A 542 -7.63 -7.45 11.24
C GLY A 542 -6.23 -7.46 10.61
N ARG A 543 -5.95 -6.68 9.55
CA ARG A 543 -4.57 -6.54 9.01
C ARG A 543 -3.87 -5.31 9.57
N PHE A 544 -2.55 -5.40 9.80
CA PHE A 544 -1.74 -4.26 10.27
C PHE A 544 -1.46 -3.23 9.16
N ASP A 545 -1.31 -3.69 7.92
CA ASP A 545 -0.91 -2.87 6.76
C ASP A 545 -1.74 -1.59 6.53
N PRO A 546 -3.09 -1.59 6.62
CA PRO A 546 -3.89 -0.37 6.52
C PRO A 546 -3.59 0.65 7.62
N THR A 547 -3.37 0.17 8.85
CA THR A 547 -3.01 1.02 9.99
C THR A 547 -1.63 1.65 9.77
N ALA A 548 -0.66 0.85 9.30
CA ALA A 548 0.66 1.34 8.94
C ALA A 548 0.60 2.40 7.82
N ARG A 549 -0.24 2.17 6.80
CA ARG A 549 -0.50 3.14 5.72
C ARG A 549 -1.13 4.44 6.23
N LEU A 550 -2.10 4.37 7.14
CA LEU A 550 -2.71 5.56 7.76
C LEU A 550 -1.69 6.39 8.54
N LEU A 551 -0.88 5.75 9.39
CA LEU A 551 0.13 6.43 10.19
C LEU A 551 1.22 7.05 9.29
N THR A 552 1.64 6.33 8.25
CA THR A 552 2.63 6.81 7.28
C THR A 552 2.06 7.93 6.40
N ALA A 553 0.79 7.87 6.03
CA ALA A 553 0.09 8.94 5.31
C ALA A 553 0.10 10.25 6.10
N LEU A 554 -0.20 10.21 7.40
CA LEU A 554 -0.10 11.37 8.29
C LEU A 554 1.33 11.90 8.39
N LEU A 555 2.33 11.02 8.50
CA LEU A 555 3.73 11.43 8.50
C LEU A 555 4.13 12.12 7.19
N LEU A 556 3.71 11.58 6.04
CA LEU A 556 3.97 12.14 4.73
C LEU A 556 3.38 13.54 4.59
N THR A 557 2.13 13.76 4.99
CA THR A 557 1.50 15.08 4.88
C THR A 557 2.09 16.08 5.86
N ILE A 558 2.32 15.69 7.11
CA ILE A 558 2.82 16.62 8.16
C ILE A 558 4.28 17.00 7.93
N VAL A 559 5.13 16.06 7.50
CA VAL A 559 6.59 16.27 7.42
C VAL A 559 7.05 16.42 5.98
N VAL A 560 6.75 15.44 5.12
CA VAL A 560 7.34 15.35 3.77
C VAL A 560 6.82 16.44 2.84
N VAL A 561 5.52 16.72 2.83
CA VAL A 561 4.95 17.78 1.97
C VAL A 561 5.53 19.15 2.33
N GLN A 562 5.60 19.47 3.62
CA GLN A 562 6.23 20.70 4.10
C GLN A 562 7.70 20.76 3.69
N ARG A 563 8.43 19.64 3.83
CA ARG A 563 9.83 19.58 3.45
C ARG A 563 10.03 19.91 1.98
N CYS A 564 9.25 19.32 1.08
CA CYS A 564 9.31 19.61 -0.35
C CYS A 564 9.01 21.09 -0.64
N ALA A 565 7.96 21.65 -0.02
CA ALA A 565 7.56 23.04 -0.26
C ALA A 565 8.61 24.05 0.20
N PHE A 566 9.15 23.88 1.42
CA PHE A 566 10.21 24.75 1.93
C PHE A 566 11.54 24.55 1.20
N ALA A 567 11.89 23.32 0.81
CA ALA A 567 13.10 23.07 0.03
C ALA A 567 13.03 23.69 -1.37
N ALA A 568 11.88 23.60 -2.05
CA ALA A 568 11.64 24.29 -3.32
C ALA A 568 11.77 25.81 -3.17
N ALA A 569 11.16 26.38 -2.12
CA ALA A 569 11.26 27.81 -1.82
C ALA A 569 12.71 28.26 -1.55
N CYS A 570 13.48 27.45 -0.81
CA CYS A 570 14.90 27.70 -0.54
C CYS A 570 15.73 27.74 -1.83
N CYS A 571 15.58 26.73 -2.70
CA CYS A 571 16.25 26.70 -4.00
C CYS A 571 15.84 27.90 -4.86
N GLY A 572 14.56 28.28 -4.81
CA GLY A 572 14.03 29.46 -5.50
C GLY A 572 14.64 30.78 -5.07
N LEU A 573 14.77 30.98 -3.75
CA LEU A 573 15.40 32.17 -3.19
C LEU A 573 16.86 32.28 -3.65
N LEU A 574 17.62 31.19 -3.53
CA LEU A 574 19.02 31.16 -3.95
C LEU A 574 19.15 31.36 -5.46
N TRP A 575 18.22 30.82 -6.26
CA TRP A 575 18.22 30.97 -7.71
C TRP A 575 17.98 32.43 -8.12
N ALA A 576 16.98 33.09 -7.53
CA ALA A 576 16.69 34.50 -7.81
C ALA A 576 17.85 35.42 -7.44
N VAL A 577 18.51 35.14 -6.31
CA VAL A 577 19.70 35.88 -5.88
C VAL A 577 20.88 35.60 -6.80
N ALA A 578 21.09 34.36 -7.22
CA ALA A 578 22.19 33.99 -8.10
C ALA A 578 22.08 34.64 -9.48
N ILE A 579 20.86 34.76 -10.03
CA ILE A 579 20.61 35.49 -11.27
C ILE A 579 20.94 36.97 -11.09
N HIS A 580 20.45 37.59 -10.03
CA HIS A 580 20.67 39.01 -9.76
C HIS A 580 22.16 39.33 -9.57
N ASP A 581 22.87 38.52 -8.78
CA ASP A 581 24.27 38.74 -8.45
C ASP A 581 25.22 38.34 -9.59
N GLY A 582 24.78 37.51 -10.54
CA GLY A 582 25.51 37.19 -11.77
C GLY A 582 25.86 38.43 -12.63
N TYR A 583 25.11 39.53 -12.45
CA TYR A 583 25.37 40.81 -13.13
C TYR A 583 26.33 41.75 -12.38
N LYS A 584 26.71 41.44 -11.13
CA LYS A 584 27.61 42.27 -10.33
C LYS A 584 28.97 41.59 -10.12
N PRO A 585 30.10 42.20 -10.55
CA PRO A 585 31.42 41.69 -10.19
C PRO A 585 31.57 41.79 -8.66
N SER A 586 31.77 40.66 -7.98
CA SER A 586 31.88 40.59 -6.51
C SER A 586 33.12 39.79 -6.10
N ASN A 587 33.68 40.11 -4.94
CA ASN A 587 34.86 39.43 -4.38
C ASN A 587 34.55 38.10 -3.64
N VAL A 588 33.28 37.72 -3.50
CA VAL A 588 32.87 36.44 -2.88
C VAL A 588 32.87 35.37 -3.96
N ARG A 589 33.57 34.24 -3.76
CA ARG A 589 33.87 33.23 -4.79
C ARG A 589 33.04 31.95 -4.59
N TRP A 590 32.31 31.48 -5.60
CA TRP A 590 31.76 30.12 -5.62
C TRP A 590 32.34 29.31 -6.79
N ARG A 591 33.04 28.22 -6.46
CA ARG A 591 33.60 27.29 -7.45
C ARG A 591 32.65 26.13 -7.74
N VAL A 592 32.19 26.02 -8.98
CA VAL A 592 31.74 24.74 -9.55
C VAL A 592 32.99 23.97 -9.94
N LYS A 593 33.13 22.69 -9.60
CA LYS A 593 34.20 21.87 -10.20
C LYS A 593 33.99 21.92 -11.71
N GLY A 594 34.87 22.59 -12.45
CA GLY A 594 34.93 22.39 -13.89
C GLY A 594 35.06 20.88 -14.12
N LEU A 595 34.27 20.33 -15.05
CA LEU A 595 34.28 18.90 -15.39
C LEU A 595 35.69 18.40 -15.79
N PHE A 596 36.65 19.33 -15.98
CA PHE A 596 38.04 19.10 -16.36
C PHE A 596 39.10 19.79 -15.49
N GLY A 597 38.75 20.30 -14.30
CA GLY A 597 39.75 20.73 -13.30
C GLY A 597 40.69 21.90 -13.68
N VAL A 598 40.45 22.61 -14.79
CA VAL A 598 41.29 23.74 -15.22
C VAL A 598 40.89 25.01 -14.43
N PRO A 599 41.79 25.60 -13.62
CA PRO A 599 41.53 26.87 -12.96
C PRO A 599 41.55 28.02 -13.99
N PRO A 600 40.66 29.03 -13.86
CA PRO A 600 40.69 30.19 -14.75
C PRO A 600 41.95 31.04 -14.51
N PRO A 601 42.53 31.62 -15.57
CA PRO A 601 43.82 32.30 -15.54
C PRO A 601 43.84 33.61 -14.73
N ASP A 602 42.69 34.25 -14.46
CA ASP A 602 42.66 35.65 -14.00
C ASP A 602 42.32 35.83 -12.50
N GLY A 603 42.14 34.75 -11.73
CA GLY A 603 41.94 34.81 -10.28
C GLY A 603 40.67 35.55 -9.78
N ARG A 604 39.86 36.09 -10.70
CA ARG A 604 38.56 36.72 -10.47
C ARG A 604 37.47 35.84 -11.08
N GLU A 605 36.73 35.13 -10.24
CA GLU A 605 35.56 34.34 -10.64
C GLU A 605 34.29 35.06 -10.16
N PRO A 606 33.17 35.00 -10.92
CA PRO A 606 31.88 35.55 -10.49
C PRO A 606 31.43 34.91 -9.17
N ARG A 607 30.52 35.59 -8.45
CA ARG A 607 29.99 35.08 -7.18
C ARG A 607 29.39 33.71 -7.40
N PHE A 608 28.40 33.56 -8.25
CA PHE A 608 27.89 32.25 -8.62
C PHE A 608 28.46 31.83 -9.97
N GLY A 609 29.03 30.62 -10.07
CA GLY A 609 29.43 30.07 -11.37
C GLY A 609 28.20 29.96 -12.29
N ALA A 610 28.37 30.22 -13.59
CA ALA A 610 27.26 30.19 -14.56
C ALA A 610 26.46 28.87 -14.54
N ALA A 611 27.10 27.76 -14.18
CA ALA A 611 26.47 26.45 -14.04
C ALA A 611 25.60 26.28 -12.76
N PHE A 612 25.74 27.15 -11.76
CA PHE A 612 25.00 27.04 -10.49
C PHE A 612 23.52 27.43 -10.63
N VAL A 613 23.23 28.45 -11.44
CA VAL A 613 21.87 28.92 -11.72
C VAL A 613 20.96 27.80 -12.27
N PRO A 614 21.33 27.10 -13.36
CA PRO A 614 20.49 26.01 -13.87
C PRO A 614 20.39 24.84 -12.89
N ILE A 615 21.42 24.57 -12.08
CA ILE A 615 21.38 23.53 -11.03
C ILE A 615 20.34 23.85 -9.97
N LEU A 616 20.28 25.09 -9.47
CA LEU A 616 19.29 25.49 -8.47
C LEU A 616 17.86 25.42 -8.99
N LEU A 617 17.64 25.85 -10.24
CA LEU A 617 16.32 25.73 -10.88
C LEU A 617 15.92 24.27 -11.04
N ALA A 618 16.82 23.42 -11.55
CA ALA A 618 16.57 21.98 -11.68
C ALA A 618 16.26 21.35 -10.32
N ALA A 619 17.00 21.72 -9.27
CA ALA A 619 16.74 21.23 -7.92
C ALA A 619 15.37 21.68 -7.39
N ALA A 620 14.96 22.92 -7.64
CA ALA A 620 13.62 23.40 -7.28
C ALA A 620 12.52 22.61 -8.01
N ILE A 621 12.69 22.37 -9.32
CA ILE A 621 11.76 21.55 -10.12
C ILE A 621 11.69 20.12 -9.59
N CYS A 622 12.83 19.52 -9.24
CA CYS A 622 12.86 18.19 -8.61
C CYS A 622 12.04 18.17 -7.31
N TRP A 623 12.15 19.17 -6.42
CA TRP A 623 11.33 19.23 -5.19
C TRP A 623 9.83 19.37 -5.47
N VAL A 624 9.46 20.14 -6.50
CA VAL A 624 8.06 20.25 -6.96
C VAL A 624 7.55 18.91 -7.47
N ALA A 625 8.35 18.21 -8.28
CA ALA A 625 8.01 16.88 -8.80
C ALA A 625 7.93 15.82 -7.69
N GLN A 626 8.80 15.88 -6.69
CA GLN A 626 8.73 15.04 -5.48
C GLN A 626 7.41 15.22 -4.73
N ALA A 627 6.96 16.47 -4.57
CA ALA A 627 5.68 16.77 -3.95
C ALA A 627 4.51 16.19 -4.75
N GLY A 628 4.54 16.32 -6.08
CA GLY A 628 3.56 15.69 -6.97
C GLY A 628 3.53 14.16 -6.82
N ALA A 629 4.70 13.50 -6.83
CA ALA A 629 4.81 12.05 -6.66
C ALA A 629 4.29 11.56 -5.29
N VAL A 630 4.50 12.34 -4.22
CA VAL A 630 3.92 12.07 -2.89
C VAL A 630 2.40 12.22 -2.92
N GLY A 631 1.86 13.19 -3.65
CA GLY A 631 0.43 13.35 -3.87
C GLY A 631 -0.21 12.13 -4.55
N VAL A 632 0.40 11.64 -5.63
CA VAL A 632 -0.01 10.40 -6.32
C VAL A 632 0.01 9.21 -5.35
N LEU A 633 1.11 9.02 -4.62
CA LEU A 633 1.26 7.90 -3.68
C LEU A 633 0.17 7.92 -2.60
N LEU A 634 -0.11 9.09 -2.03
CA LEU A 634 -1.12 9.25 -0.99
C LEU A 634 -2.53 8.99 -1.52
N ALA A 635 -2.83 9.42 -2.74
CA ALA A 635 -4.11 9.18 -3.39
C ALA A 635 -4.34 7.69 -3.72
N ASP A 636 -3.35 7.05 -4.35
CA ASP A 636 -3.49 5.70 -4.89
C ASP A 636 -3.40 4.62 -3.82
N VAL A 637 -2.45 4.76 -2.89
CA VAL A 637 -2.15 3.72 -1.91
C VAL A 637 -2.93 3.89 -0.61
N PHE A 638 -3.41 5.10 -0.31
CA PHE A 638 -4.13 5.38 0.95
C PHE A 638 -5.56 5.85 0.73
N ALA A 639 -5.75 7.02 0.11
CA ALA A 639 -7.08 7.64 0.06
C ALA A 639 -8.10 6.79 -0.70
N THR A 640 -7.70 6.25 -1.86
CA THR A 640 -8.56 5.38 -2.67
C THR A 640 -8.87 4.06 -1.98
N PRO A 641 -7.90 3.26 -1.48
CA PRO A 641 -8.18 2.06 -0.70
C PRO A 641 -9.06 2.32 0.53
N LEU A 642 -8.84 3.43 1.23
CA LEU A 642 -9.65 3.80 2.40
C LEU A 642 -11.09 4.16 2.01
N ALA A 643 -11.27 4.93 0.95
CA ALA A 643 -12.60 5.23 0.39
C ALA A 643 -13.30 3.98 -0.13
N PHE A 644 -12.56 3.08 -0.76
CA PHE A 644 -13.08 1.80 -1.18
C PHE A 644 -13.54 0.99 0.03
N SER A 645 -12.79 0.97 1.13
CA SER A 645 -13.22 0.28 2.35
C SER A 645 -14.43 0.93 3.03
N ALA A 646 -14.48 2.26 3.11
CA ALA A 646 -15.54 2.99 3.79
C ALA A 646 -16.84 3.10 2.97
N SER A 647 -16.78 3.02 1.64
CA SER A 647 -17.95 3.05 0.77
C SER A 647 -18.86 1.82 0.89
N ARG A 648 -18.52 0.83 1.72
CA ARG A 648 -19.35 -0.37 1.91
C ARG A 648 -20.71 -0.09 2.55
N GLU A 649 -20.80 0.99 3.30
CA GLU A 649 -22.00 1.36 4.06
C GLU A 649 -22.84 2.41 3.30
N ILE A 650 -22.35 2.90 2.15
CA ILE A 650 -22.87 4.10 1.50
C ILE A 650 -23.13 3.80 0.02
N ALA A 651 -24.38 4.01 -0.40
CA ALA A 651 -24.72 3.99 -1.81
C ALA A 651 -24.08 5.18 -2.57
N GLY A 652 -23.63 4.93 -3.80
CA GLY A 652 -23.10 5.96 -4.70
C GLY A 652 -21.61 5.82 -5.04
N GLU A 653 -21.05 6.91 -5.53
CA GLU A 653 -19.69 6.96 -6.09
C GLU A 653 -18.63 7.18 -5.00
N TRP A 654 -17.63 6.29 -4.94
CA TRP A 654 -16.56 6.30 -3.94
C TRP A 654 -15.43 7.31 -4.24
N THR A 655 -15.39 7.89 -5.45
CA THR A 655 -14.38 8.90 -5.84
C THR A 655 -14.47 10.16 -4.97
N SER A 656 -15.70 10.60 -4.68
CA SER A 656 -15.98 11.72 -3.78
C SER A 656 -15.44 11.48 -2.38
N LEU A 657 -15.54 10.25 -1.87
CA LEU A 657 -14.99 9.84 -0.59
C LEU A 657 -13.45 9.75 -0.61
N SER A 658 -12.86 9.29 -1.71
CA SER A 658 -11.39 9.28 -1.89
C SER A 658 -10.83 10.70 -1.86
N LEU A 659 -11.47 11.62 -2.59
CA LEU A 659 -11.13 13.03 -2.55
C LEU A 659 -11.28 13.61 -1.14
N ALA A 660 -12.36 13.30 -0.44
CA ALA A 660 -12.58 13.75 0.94
C ALA A 660 -11.48 13.27 1.89
N PHE A 661 -11.09 11.98 1.83
CA PHE A 661 -9.98 11.46 2.65
C PHE A 661 -8.64 12.09 2.30
N PHE A 662 -8.34 12.27 1.01
CA PHE A 662 -7.13 12.96 0.55
C PHE A 662 -7.06 14.41 1.07
N LEU A 663 -8.17 15.16 0.97
CA LEU A 663 -8.23 16.53 1.46
C LEU A 663 -8.19 16.59 2.98
N ALA A 664 -8.82 15.66 3.70
CA ALA A 664 -8.81 15.60 5.16
C ALA A 664 -7.39 15.36 5.70
N VAL A 665 -6.66 14.38 5.16
CA VAL A 665 -5.28 14.09 5.58
C VAL A 665 -4.31 15.22 5.20
N THR A 666 -4.60 15.94 4.10
CA THR A 666 -3.86 17.14 3.71
C THR A 666 -4.14 18.30 4.67
N ALA A 667 -5.40 18.53 5.00
CA ALA A 667 -5.82 19.59 5.93
C ALA A 667 -5.24 19.38 7.34
N ALA A 668 -5.06 18.14 7.77
CA ALA A 668 -4.41 17.81 9.04
C ALA A 668 -2.95 18.35 9.14
N ALA A 669 -2.26 18.56 8.00
CA ALA A 669 -0.91 19.11 7.98
C ALA A 669 -0.86 20.66 7.99
N CYS A 670 -1.96 21.33 7.65
CA CYS A 670 -2.03 22.79 7.53
C CYS A 670 -1.63 23.55 8.82
N PRO A 671 -2.05 23.15 10.03
CA PRO A 671 -1.67 23.87 11.26
C PRO A 671 -0.15 23.94 11.46
N GLN A 672 0.57 22.87 11.14
CA GLN A 672 2.03 22.82 11.30
C GLN A 672 2.76 23.65 10.23
N MET A 673 2.22 23.68 9.01
CA MET A 673 2.70 24.55 7.93
C MET A 673 2.52 26.02 8.29
N MET A 674 1.36 26.39 8.84
CA MET A 674 1.07 27.74 9.32
C MET A 674 1.96 28.16 10.49
N ARG A 675 2.23 27.24 11.44
CA ARG A 675 3.19 27.49 12.54
C ARG A 675 4.60 27.80 12.00
N SER A 676 5.06 27.04 11.00
CA SER A 676 6.38 27.26 10.39
C SER A 676 6.43 28.60 9.64
N ALA A 677 5.39 28.91 8.86
CA ALA A 677 5.27 30.20 8.16
C ALA A 677 5.25 31.39 9.13
N ARG A 678 4.50 31.28 10.22
CA ARG A 678 4.44 32.30 11.28
C ARG A 678 5.80 32.54 11.92
N LYS A 679 6.55 31.50 12.26
CA LYS A 679 7.90 31.63 12.83
C LYS A 679 8.86 32.36 11.89
N ILE A 680 8.79 32.06 10.59
CA ILE A 680 9.61 32.75 9.57
C ILE A 680 9.21 34.22 9.49
N ALA A 681 7.91 34.54 9.49
CA ALA A 681 7.43 35.91 9.46
C ALA A 681 7.80 36.71 10.73
N GLU A 682 7.82 36.08 11.90
CA GLU A 682 8.22 36.73 13.16
C GLU A 682 9.74 36.96 13.24
N ALA A 683 10.55 36.09 12.63
CA ALA A 683 12.00 36.20 12.62
C ALA A 683 12.47 37.46 11.87
N SER A 684 11.83 37.82 10.75
CA SER A 684 12.19 39.02 9.97
C SER A 684 11.94 40.32 10.75
N VAL A 685 10.93 40.35 11.63
CA VAL A 685 10.60 41.52 12.45
C VAL A 685 11.64 41.76 13.55
N LYS A 686 12.19 40.69 14.14
CA LYS A 686 13.18 40.81 15.22
C LYS A 686 14.51 41.36 14.71
N GLU A 687 15.03 40.83 13.59
CA GLU A 687 16.28 41.33 12.99
C GLU A 687 16.18 42.83 12.62
N THR A 688 15.00 43.29 12.20
CA THR A 688 14.77 44.72 11.88
C THR A 688 14.80 45.63 13.13
N LYS A 689 14.38 45.12 14.31
CA LYS A 689 14.42 45.89 15.55
C LYS A 689 15.84 46.00 16.10
N GLU A 690 16.58 44.89 16.09
CA GLU A 690 17.97 44.85 16.58
C GLU A 690 18.93 45.66 15.69
N SER A 691 18.66 45.78 14.39
CA SER A 691 19.44 46.65 13.50
C SER A 691 19.19 48.16 13.72
N LYS A 692 18.08 48.54 14.37
CA LYS A 692 17.71 49.96 14.61
C LYS A 692 18.12 50.46 15.99
N THR A 693 18.46 49.56 16.90
CA THR A 693 19.04 49.83 18.23
C THR A 693 20.54 49.73 18.17
#